data_AF-A0A7G3ZHL2-F1
#
_entry.id   AF-A0A7G3ZHL2-F1
#
_cell.length_a   1.000
_cell.length_b   1.000
_cell.length_c   1.000
_cell.angle_alpha   90.00
_cell.angle_beta   90.00
_cell.angle_gamma   90.00
#
_symmetry.space_group_name_H-M   'P 1'
#
loop_
_entity.id
_entity.type
_entity.pdbx_description
1 polymer ?
#
loop_
_entity_poly.entity_id
_entity_poly.type
_entity_poly.pdbx_seq_one_letter_code
_entity_poly.pdbx_strand_id
1 'polypeptide(L)'
;MEKEAQLRKLVDSVSPRTAHQYKSYGDRYIRWLREREVLERGEVEEEVLYRDLPFSSHLVHWFLIETVVRAREHGDGDEEDGRVASLKKVISSLKFLHRLCAIHGNKCSLDEKYLENVVRLHSNWASSRSARQTSLPVVKISLNLWNCYTETLSEKYFRTCLEKLRFLVDFHFRVYTNLSYEQRCKTRLSELQSVEGGVLCMDRKTWSSLQAYLPNSSPQVRSHMPLAVQPQALPFVCPLTSLAAYLYLRFYGVSSVTKGDGFPNLLASGADSDTWRELPLIRGKSLSDYPREETLSNYYSTVFRYCHLPYKRREYFNRSSLEYPTLSSQVFNDFFQQDSSAKASAFPNNVPFDFYQIMNFRSPYRCKEKNADETGAPQGLLVQVFPEIEQYKRKYEELTADAKQFLQLMERLRERLVLNLPWIHNFFPQHDLFRDPIFQNADFQSYFHQIIGNHLGSDSNVVPFDVLPGFDRLTRGALQDLLMEPLKVGPEDHTVHGSANGPPPAAGLGADEVLSKTYQFVQYQTLTNFQMLLSSLSSIFDKLDMKKSSREFMIHQLNLLQDTIRENINVSKPQDVGEYLKKEEQTAEEADKDQEKRKHNNGLFAIDDAQEDESEEDINGDDLQEELKFMVNELVGDRVRSTMKLQMEHWEAKIQEMITRTVSDEIAKAFAQNEEPNRKKPRLSATPSLTNNQSTSSIAAPIDDTVGTFKMNSDLTTVEDVILEWFTPNPNMNNQCVHSMNKSHGKDWRKGFEKLYKERKLIVEFYIFLVNQKEVDRYEAVAISERLRDARSEGSTLSSLAKLLRDWKKDHDNSFEGLVKDL
;
A
#
# COMPACT_ATOMS: atom_id res chain seq x y z
N MET A 1 35.62 32.30 40.68
CA MET A 1 35.06 31.61 41.87
C MET A 1 33.89 30.69 41.57
N GLU A 2 32.70 31.14 41.14
CA GLU A 2 31.56 30.22 40.94
C GLU A 2 31.77 29.25 39.75
N LYS A 3 32.27 29.74 38.61
CA LYS A 3 32.63 28.91 37.44
C LYS A 3 33.72 27.87 37.76
N GLU A 4 34.77 28.26 38.46
CA GLU A 4 35.86 27.37 38.86
C GLU A 4 35.40 26.30 39.87
N ALA A 5 34.47 26.63 40.76
CA ALA A 5 33.86 25.67 41.67
C ALA A 5 32.97 24.66 40.92
N GLN A 6 32.20 25.11 39.92
CA GLN A 6 31.42 24.24 39.04
C GLN A 6 32.31 23.34 38.18
N LEU A 7 33.44 23.86 37.68
CA LEU A 7 34.42 23.09 36.90
C LEU A 7 35.09 22.00 37.75
N ARG A 8 35.54 22.33 38.97
CA ARG A 8 36.09 21.34 39.91
C ARG A 8 35.07 20.24 40.22
N LYS A 9 33.83 20.60 40.52
CA LYS A 9 32.74 19.65 40.76
C LYS A 9 32.46 18.74 39.56
N LEU A 10 32.58 19.25 38.33
CA LEU A 10 32.39 18.46 37.12
C LEU A 10 33.56 17.48 36.90
N VAL A 11 34.80 17.92 37.10
CA VAL A 11 35.99 17.07 36.99
C VAL A 11 35.99 15.97 38.07
N ASP A 12 35.64 16.32 39.31
CA ASP A 12 35.56 15.38 40.44
C ASP A 12 34.42 14.36 40.28
N SER A 13 33.45 14.60 39.37
CA SER A 13 32.36 13.66 39.10
C SER A 13 32.80 12.42 38.30
N VAL A 14 34.04 12.41 37.78
CA VAL A 14 34.54 11.34 36.92
C VAL A 14 35.95 10.94 37.34
N SER A 15 36.32 9.66 37.17
CA SER A 15 37.69 9.21 37.46
C SER A 15 38.72 9.89 36.54
N PRO A 16 39.97 10.10 36.98
CA PRO A 16 41.01 10.74 36.14
C PRO A 16 41.24 10.02 34.81
N ARG A 17 41.20 8.67 34.81
CA ARG A 17 41.31 7.87 33.58
C ARG A 17 40.16 8.16 32.62
N THR A 18 38.93 8.21 33.14
CA THR A 18 37.74 8.50 32.32
C THR A 18 37.73 9.95 31.84
N ALA A 19 38.20 10.90 32.65
CA ALA A 19 38.33 12.30 32.25
C ALA A 19 39.31 12.46 31.06
N HIS A 20 40.45 11.79 31.10
CA HIS A 20 41.38 11.74 29.96
C HIS A 20 40.77 11.09 28.72
N GLN A 21 39.99 10.01 28.89
CA GLN A 21 39.26 9.38 27.79
C GLN A 21 38.21 10.34 27.20
N TYR A 22 37.44 11.02 28.04
CA TYR A 22 36.44 11.98 27.60
C TYR A 22 37.06 13.16 26.87
N LYS A 23 38.20 13.67 27.36
CA LYS A 23 38.99 14.68 26.64
C LYS A 23 39.40 14.18 25.26
N SER A 24 39.96 12.97 25.17
CA SER A 24 40.38 12.40 23.88
C SER A 24 39.22 12.28 22.86
N TYR A 25 38.04 11.83 23.30
CA TYR A 25 36.86 11.77 22.43
C TYR A 25 36.30 13.16 22.09
N GLY A 26 36.32 14.11 23.03
CA GLY A 26 35.96 15.50 22.78
C GLY A 26 36.88 16.17 21.75
N ASP A 27 38.19 15.95 21.85
CA ASP A 27 39.18 16.46 20.91
C ASP A 27 38.96 15.89 19.49
N ARG A 28 38.54 14.62 19.39
CA ARG A 28 38.16 14.01 18.10
C ARG A 28 36.93 14.71 17.49
N TYR A 29 35.93 15.03 18.30
CA TYR A 29 34.74 15.76 17.84
C TYR A 29 35.08 17.18 17.37
N ILE A 30 35.89 17.92 18.14
CA ILE A 30 36.34 19.27 17.75
C ILE A 30 37.17 19.23 16.46
N ARG A 31 38.06 18.25 16.31
CA ARG A 31 38.83 18.07 15.08
C ARG A 31 37.92 17.81 13.88
N TRP A 32 36.93 16.92 14.04
CA TRP A 32 35.95 16.62 13.01
C TRP A 32 35.12 17.85 12.61
N LEU A 33 34.70 18.70 13.57
CA LEU A 33 34.00 19.95 13.27
C LEU A 33 34.84 20.91 12.41
N ARG A 34 36.17 21.00 12.67
CA ARG A 34 37.09 21.83 11.88
C ARG A 34 37.34 21.27 10.48
N GLU A 35 37.37 19.94 10.34
CA GLU A 35 37.50 19.27 9.05
C GLU A 35 36.29 19.53 8.15
N ARG A 36 35.08 19.56 8.73
CA ARG A 36 33.81 19.82 8.05
C ARG A 36 33.44 21.29 7.88
N GLU A 37 34.31 22.20 8.30
CA GLU A 37 34.12 23.66 8.23
C GLU A 37 32.89 24.18 9.01
N VAL A 38 32.34 23.36 9.92
CA VAL A 38 31.27 23.77 10.85
C VAL A 38 31.82 24.70 11.93
N LEU A 39 33.12 24.58 12.22
CA LEU A 39 33.88 25.47 13.09
C LEU A 39 35.02 26.13 12.31
N GLU A 40 35.21 27.44 12.46
CA GLU A 40 36.29 28.18 11.81
C GLU A 40 37.67 27.58 12.14
N ARG A 41 38.52 27.44 11.12
CA ARG A 41 39.89 26.94 11.27
C ARG A 41 40.80 28.04 11.82
N GLY A 42 40.77 28.25 13.14
CA GLY A 42 41.65 29.17 13.85
C GLY A 42 42.09 28.64 15.21
N GLU A 43 43.25 29.11 15.69
CA GLU A 43 43.63 28.97 17.10
C GLU A 43 42.80 29.94 17.94
N VAL A 44 41.67 29.43 18.43
CA VAL A 44 40.78 30.16 19.34
C VAL A 44 41.16 29.77 20.77
N GLU A 45 41.27 30.75 21.68
CA GLU A 45 41.47 30.48 23.11
C GLU A 45 40.45 29.45 23.62
N GLU A 46 40.86 28.50 24.46
CA GLU A 46 39.98 27.40 24.91
C GLU A 46 38.64 27.91 25.49
N GLU A 47 38.65 29.05 26.19
CA GLU A 47 37.42 29.65 26.75
C GLU A 47 36.45 30.15 25.67
N VAL A 48 36.97 30.74 24.58
CA VAL A 48 36.16 31.21 23.45
C VAL A 48 35.67 30.00 22.63
N LEU A 49 36.52 28.97 22.50
CA LEU A 49 36.16 27.71 21.87
C LEU A 49 34.98 27.04 22.58
N TYR A 50 34.99 26.90 23.91
CA TYR A 50 33.89 26.24 24.64
C TYR A 50 32.59 27.04 24.62
N ARG A 51 32.67 28.38 24.56
CA ARG A 51 31.50 29.26 24.48
C ARG A 51 30.79 29.15 23.13
N ASP A 52 31.55 29.08 22.05
CA ASP A 52 31.04 29.18 20.68
C ASP A 52 30.99 27.81 19.96
N LEU A 53 31.33 26.71 20.65
CA LEU A 53 31.31 25.36 20.09
C LEU A 53 29.88 24.95 19.66
N PRO A 54 29.64 24.60 18.38
CA PRO A 54 28.33 24.16 17.93
C PRO A 54 28.01 22.77 18.49
N PHE A 55 26.88 22.69 19.19
CA PHE A 55 26.42 21.47 19.83
C PHE A 55 24.94 21.23 19.52
N SER A 56 24.62 20.07 18.94
CA SER A 56 23.25 19.61 18.77
C SER A 56 23.22 18.07 18.74
N SER A 57 22.08 17.46 19.08
CA SER A 57 21.96 16.00 19.03
C SER A 57 22.20 15.44 17.62
N HIS A 58 21.85 16.20 16.58
CA HIS A 58 22.02 15.81 15.18
C HIS A 58 23.47 15.91 14.71
N LEU A 59 24.21 16.94 15.14
CA LEU A 59 25.65 17.06 14.89
C LEU A 59 26.43 15.95 15.60
N VAL A 60 26.09 15.69 16.86
CA VAL A 60 26.64 14.55 17.62
C VAL A 60 26.36 13.25 16.88
N HIS A 61 25.14 13.05 16.39
CA HIS A 61 24.79 11.84 15.67
C HIS A 61 25.51 11.72 14.32
N TRP A 62 25.65 12.81 13.58
CA TRP A 62 26.43 12.86 12.34
C TRP A 62 27.87 12.41 12.60
N PHE A 63 28.51 12.95 13.63
CA PHE A 63 29.84 12.55 14.05
C PHE A 63 29.91 11.05 14.37
N LEU A 64 28.94 10.49 15.09
CA LEU A 64 28.89 9.07 15.41
C LEU A 64 28.75 8.20 14.16
N ILE A 65 27.92 8.59 13.20
CA ILE A 65 27.73 7.85 11.95
C ILE A 65 29.06 7.75 11.18
N GLU A 66 29.81 8.84 11.06
CA GLU A 66 31.05 8.85 10.28
C GLU A 66 32.22 8.19 11.01
N THR A 67 32.33 8.37 12.32
CA THR A 67 33.53 7.98 13.09
C THR A 67 33.39 6.67 13.86
N VAL A 68 32.18 6.21 14.14
CA VAL A 68 31.93 4.98 14.91
C VAL A 68 31.18 3.94 14.07
N VAL A 69 30.13 4.36 13.35
CA VAL A 69 29.30 3.43 12.58
C VAL A 69 29.98 3.02 11.27
N ARG A 70 30.45 4.00 10.49
CA ARG A 70 31.13 3.77 9.20
C ARG A 70 32.65 3.63 9.30
N ALA A 71 33.21 3.61 10.50
CA ALA A 71 34.65 3.50 10.69
C ALA A 71 35.20 2.22 10.04
N ARG A 72 36.08 2.41 9.05
CA ARG A 72 36.80 1.32 8.36
C ARG A 72 37.89 0.67 9.22
N GLU A 73 38.28 1.31 10.33
CA GLU A 73 39.38 0.86 11.20
C GLU A 73 39.04 -0.38 12.04
N HIS A 74 37.75 -0.68 12.22
CA HIS A 74 37.29 -1.87 12.96
C HIS A 74 37.03 -2.98 11.94
N GLY A 75 37.94 -3.94 11.85
CA GLY A 75 37.88 -5.04 10.89
C GLY A 75 36.54 -5.78 10.92
N ASP A 76 36.24 -6.51 9.84
CA ASP A 76 35.00 -7.29 9.63
C ASP A 76 34.68 -8.33 10.74
N GLY A 77 35.56 -8.49 11.73
CA GLY A 77 35.48 -9.43 12.86
C GLY A 77 35.35 -8.81 14.25
N ASP A 78 35.32 -7.48 14.42
CA ASP A 78 35.04 -6.90 15.74
C ASP A 78 33.57 -7.14 16.13
N GLU A 79 33.37 -7.85 17.25
CA GLU A 79 32.04 -8.14 17.82
C GLU A 79 31.21 -6.85 17.89
N GLU A 80 30.02 -6.84 17.28
CA GLU A 80 29.13 -5.67 17.23
C GLU A 80 28.82 -5.10 18.63
N ASP A 81 28.87 -5.96 19.66
CA ASP A 81 28.76 -5.58 21.08
C ASP A 81 29.87 -4.60 21.53
N GLY A 82 31.08 -4.77 21.01
CA GLY A 82 32.20 -3.84 21.23
C GLY A 82 31.93 -2.45 20.63
N ARG A 83 31.22 -2.40 19.48
CA ARG A 83 30.83 -1.13 18.84
C ARG A 83 29.76 -0.40 19.65
N VAL A 84 28.78 -1.12 20.21
CA VAL A 84 27.76 -0.53 21.10
C VAL A 84 28.40 0.05 22.37
N ALA A 85 29.39 -0.65 22.94
CA ALA A 85 30.13 -0.15 24.10
C ALA A 85 30.93 1.12 23.77
N SER A 86 31.58 1.17 22.60
CA SER A 86 32.27 2.36 22.10
C SER A 86 31.31 3.54 21.91
N LEU A 87 30.17 3.30 21.24
CA LEU A 87 29.10 4.29 21.04
C LEU A 87 28.64 4.93 22.36
N LYS A 88 28.38 4.10 23.39
CA LYS A 88 27.98 4.58 24.74
C LYS A 88 29.05 5.44 25.40
N LYS A 89 30.34 5.08 25.25
CA LYS A 89 31.47 5.87 25.78
C LYS A 89 31.59 7.22 25.08
N VAL A 90 31.49 7.25 23.76
CA VAL A 90 31.56 8.48 22.97
C VAL A 90 30.39 9.41 23.33
N ILE A 91 29.16 8.90 23.38
CA ILE A 91 27.99 9.71 23.79
C ILE A 91 28.17 10.27 25.21
N SER A 92 28.67 9.46 26.16
CA SER A 92 28.91 9.91 27.54
C SER A 92 29.98 11.01 27.60
N SER A 93 31.04 10.90 26.79
CA SER A 93 32.07 11.92 26.67
C SER A 93 31.56 13.23 26.09
N LEU A 94 30.67 13.16 25.09
CA LEU A 94 30.07 14.34 24.48
C LEU A 94 29.03 14.99 25.39
N LYS A 95 28.27 14.21 26.19
CA LYS A 95 27.45 14.76 27.28
C LYS A 95 28.31 15.49 28.33
N PHE A 96 29.49 14.98 28.64
CA PHE A 96 30.44 15.66 29.52
C PHE A 96 30.96 16.97 28.91
N LEU A 97 31.32 16.97 27.62
CA LEU A 97 31.74 18.16 26.89
C LEU A 97 30.63 19.22 26.81
N HIS A 98 29.38 18.82 26.59
CA HIS A 98 28.23 19.73 26.61
C HIS A 98 28.07 20.43 27.97
N ARG A 99 28.19 19.69 29.08
CA ARG A 99 28.18 20.26 30.43
C ARG A 99 29.34 21.23 30.65
N LEU A 100 30.52 20.94 30.10
CA LEU A 100 31.66 21.85 30.13
C LEU A 100 31.35 23.15 29.38
N CYS A 101 30.86 23.07 28.14
CA CYS A 101 30.43 24.23 27.34
C CYS A 101 29.35 25.07 28.05
N ALA A 102 28.40 24.43 28.74
CA ALA A 102 27.37 25.13 29.49
C ALA A 102 27.93 25.98 30.64
N ILE A 103 28.98 25.51 31.34
CA ILE A 103 29.69 26.30 32.38
C ILE A 103 30.35 27.54 31.77
N HIS A 104 30.85 27.43 30.53
CA HIS A 104 31.44 28.54 29.77
C HIS A 104 30.40 29.49 29.14
N GLY A 105 29.10 29.20 29.27
CA GLY A 105 28.01 30.09 28.83
C GLY A 105 27.43 29.78 27.44
N ASN A 106 27.71 28.59 26.89
CA ASN A 106 27.13 28.14 25.64
C ASN A 106 25.62 27.86 25.81
N LYS A 107 24.79 28.33 24.87
CA LYS A 107 23.32 28.20 24.89
C LYS A 107 22.79 26.98 24.13
N CYS A 108 23.66 26.16 23.54
CA CYS A 108 23.25 24.97 22.80
C CYS A 108 22.51 23.96 23.68
N SER A 109 21.42 23.40 23.14
CA SER A 109 20.63 22.36 23.81
C SER A 109 20.93 20.97 23.23
N LEU A 110 20.99 19.97 24.10
CA LEU A 110 21.21 18.58 23.74
C LEU A 110 19.98 17.77 24.12
N ASP A 111 19.29 17.19 23.14
CA ASP A 111 18.22 16.23 23.39
C ASP A 111 18.83 14.86 23.73
N GLU A 112 18.86 14.56 25.03
CA GLU A 112 19.35 13.28 25.53
C GLU A 112 18.48 12.09 25.11
N LYS A 113 17.16 12.30 24.92
CA LYS A 113 16.24 11.23 24.52
C LYS A 113 16.52 10.74 23.11
N TYR A 114 16.89 11.67 22.22
CA TYR A 114 17.34 11.33 20.87
C TYR A 114 18.56 10.40 20.91
N LEU A 115 19.60 10.76 21.67
CA LEU A 115 20.83 9.98 21.75
C LEU A 115 20.63 8.62 22.45
N GLU A 116 19.75 8.56 23.44
CA GLU A 116 19.32 7.30 24.04
C GLU A 116 18.62 6.39 23.03
N ASN A 117 17.84 6.96 22.12
CA ASN A 117 17.19 6.22 21.04
C ASN A 117 18.21 5.65 20.04
N VAL A 118 19.27 6.40 19.69
CA VAL A 118 20.40 5.91 18.87
C VAL A 118 21.08 4.71 19.56
N VAL A 119 21.37 4.81 20.86
CA VAL A 119 21.96 3.69 21.62
C VAL A 119 21.03 2.47 21.63
N ARG A 120 19.72 2.70 21.80
CA ARG A 120 18.70 1.64 21.80
C ARG A 120 18.61 0.95 20.45
N LEU A 121 18.68 1.70 19.34
CA LEU A 121 18.69 1.17 17.99
C LEU A 121 19.84 0.16 17.79
N HIS A 122 21.07 0.57 18.07
CA HIS A 122 22.25 -0.29 17.93
C HIS A 122 22.26 -1.45 18.93
N SER A 123 21.79 -1.24 20.16
CA SER A 123 21.68 -2.32 21.15
C SER A 123 20.66 -3.39 20.73
N ASN A 124 19.54 -2.98 20.13
CA ASN A 124 18.52 -3.89 19.62
C ASN A 124 19.02 -4.68 18.40
N TRP A 125 19.76 -4.02 17.50
CA TRP A 125 20.41 -4.66 16.36
C TRP A 125 21.42 -5.74 16.80
N ALA A 126 22.32 -5.40 17.72
CA ALA A 126 23.32 -6.33 18.25
C ALA A 126 22.66 -7.54 18.96
N SER A 127 21.64 -7.28 19.79
CA SER A 127 20.88 -8.33 20.49
C SER A 127 20.12 -9.25 19.52
N SER A 128 19.56 -8.69 18.46
CA SER A 128 18.86 -9.44 17.42
C SER A 128 19.78 -10.41 16.68
N ARG A 129 21.02 -9.98 16.42
CA ARG A 129 22.02 -10.81 15.74
C ARG A 129 22.63 -11.88 16.64
N SER A 130 22.95 -11.54 17.89
CA SER A 130 23.52 -12.50 18.85
C SER A 130 22.54 -13.63 19.18
N ALA A 131 21.24 -13.33 19.26
CA ALA A 131 20.23 -14.32 19.57
C ALA A 131 19.96 -15.30 18.41
N ARG A 132 20.41 -15.04 17.17
CA ARG A 132 19.98 -15.74 15.92
C ARG A 132 18.45 -15.92 15.79
N GLN A 133 17.65 -15.26 16.64
CA GLN A 133 16.26 -15.60 16.92
C GLN A 133 15.25 -14.69 16.24
N THR A 134 15.65 -13.55 15.67
CA THR A 134 14.70 -12.47 15.34
C THR A 134 14.28 -12.35 13.88
N SER A 135 14.73 -13.21 12.96
CA SER A 135 14.32 -13.13 11.52
C SER A 135 13.17 -14.04 11.10
N LEU A 136 12.77 -15.03 11.91
CA LEU A 136 11.75 -16.00 11.53
C LEU A 136 10.32 -15.44 11.47
N PRO A 137 9.86 -14.53 12.36
CA PRO A 137 8.46 -14.11 12.34
C PRO A 137 8.07 -13.36 11.07
N VAL A 138 8.90 -12.41 10.62
CA VAL A 138 8.60 -11.58 9.43
C VAL A 138 8.62 -12.44 8.17
N VAL A 139 9.66 -13.26 7.99
CA VAL A 139 9.77 -14.16 6.83
C VAL A 139 8.65 -15.17 6.83
N LYS A 140 8.39 -15.84 7.96
CA LYS A 140 7.34 -16.85 8.10
C LYS A 140 5.96 -16.28 7.82
N ILE A 141 5.59 -15.15 8.46
CA ILE A 141 4.28 -14.51 8.23
C ILE A 141 4.16 -14.07 6.77
N SER A 142 5.20 -13.44 6.21
CA SER A 142 5.15 -12.93 4.84
C SER A 142 4.94 -14.05 3.85
N LEU A 143 5.77 -15.11 3.91
CA LEU A 143 5.68 -16.23 3.00
C LEU A 143 4.32 -16.95 3.08
N ASN A 144 3.80 -17.16 4.29
CA ASN A 144 2.51 -17.81 4.50
C ASN A 144 1.31 -16.97 4.01
N LEU A 145 1.44 -15.64 3.95
CA LEU A 145 0.37 -14.78 3.43
C LEU A 145 0.44 -14.55 1.93
N TRP A 146 1.60 -14.74 1.31
CA TRP A 146 1.70 -14.89 -0.14
C TRP A 146 1.15 -16.24 -0.62
N ASN A 147 1.08 -17.25 0.27
CA ASN A 147 0.48 -18.52 -0.08
C ASN A 147 -1.03 -18.39 -0.37
N CYS A 148 -1.43 -18.90 -1.52
CA CYS A 148 -2.81 -18.89 -2.02
C CYS A 148 -3.64 -19.94 -1.28
N TYR A 149 -3.04 -21.09 -0.99
CA TYR A 149 -3.66 -22.20 -0.27
C TYR A 149 -3.39 -22.08 1.21
N THR A 150 -4.45 -21.72 1.93
CA THR A 150 -4.41 -21.60 3.39
C THR A 150 -5.73 -22.11 3.95
N GLU A 151 -5.96 -23.42 3.85
CA GLU A 151 -7.19 -24.09 4.30
C GLU A 151 -7.39 -23.97 5.82
N THR A 152 -6.29 -23.93 6.59
CA THR A 152 -6.34 -23.79 8.04
C THR A 152 -6.34 -22.33 8.51
N LEU A 153 -6.03 -21.39 7.62
CA LEU A 153 -6.22 -19.96 7.87
C LEU A 153 -7.71 -19.63 7.80
N SER A 154 -8.16 -18.75 8.71
CA SER A 154 -9.58 -18.41 8.83
C SER A 154 -10.15 -17.82 7.53
N GLU A 155 -10.95 -18.61 6.81
CA GLU A 155 -11.70 -18.18 5.61
C GLU A 155 -12.64 -16.99 5.89
N LYS A 156 -13.07 -16.80 7.15
CA LYS A 156 -13.87 -15.64 7.56
C LYS A 156 -13.21 -14.28 7.28
N TYR A 157 -11.88 -14.23 7.31
CA TYR A 157 -11.12 -12.97 7.24
C TYR A 157 -10.13 -12.89 6.06
N PHE A 158 -9.68 -14.05 5.57
CA PHE A 158 -8.64 -14.16 4.55
C PHE A 158 -9.11 -15.04 3.40
N ARG A 159 -10.23 -14.67 2.78
CA ARG A 159 -10.81 -15.45 1.68
C ARG A 159 -10.07 -15.24 0.37
N THR A 160 -9.61 -14.01 0.11
CA THR A 160 -8.93 -13.64 -1.15
C THR A 160 -7.49 -13.22 -0.89
N CYS A 161 -6.64 -13.29 -1.93
CA CYS A 161 -5.26 -12.83 -1.81
C CYS A 161 -5.19 -11.32 -1.57
N LEU A 162 -6.19 -10.54 -2.03
CA LEU A 162 -6.32 -9.12 -1.72
C LEU A 162 -6.38 -8.87 -0.21
N GLU A 163 -7.13 -9.68 0.55
CA GLU A 163 -7.25 -9.52 2.00
C GLU A 163 -5.96 -9.91 2.73
N LYS A 164 -5.28 -10.95 2.25
CA LYS A 164 -3.96 -11.39 2.75
C LYS A 164 -2.91 -10.31 2.53
N LEU A 165 -2.81 -9.77 1.30
CA LEU A 165 -1.89 -8.69 0.96
C LEU A 165 -2.23 -7.38 1.68
N ARG A 166 -3.51 -7.08 1.88
CA ARG A 166 -3.94 -5.92 2.68
C ARG A 166 -3.39 -5.99 4.11
N PHE A 167 -3.49 -7.15 4.76
CA PHE A 167 -2.89 -7.33 6.08
C PHE A 167 -1.36 -7.27 5.99
N LEU A 168 -0.78 -7.90 4.97
CA LEU A 168 0.67 -7.98 4.82
C LEU A 168 1.31 -6.60 4.69
N VAL A 169 0.67 -5.68 3.96
CA VAL A 169 1.11 -4.28 3.85
C VAL A 169 1.10 -3.58 5.21
N ASP A 170 0.04 -3.72 6.03
CA ASP A 170 0.03 -3.16 7.40
C ASP A 170 1.12 -3.77 8.28
N PHE A 171 1.31 -5.09 8.19
CA PHE A 171 2.33 -5.81 8.93
C PHE A 171 3.74 -5.37 8.54
N HIS A 172 4.05 -5.27 7.24
CA HIS A 172 5.31 -4.78 6.74
C HIS A 172 5.55 -3.34 7.16
N PHE A 173 4.58 -2.44 6.98
CA PHE A 173 4.75 -1.06 7.44
C PHE A 173 5.00 -1.01 8.95
N ARG A 174 4.28 -1.79 9.77
CA ARG A 174 4.56 -1.87 11.21
C ARG A 174 5.99 -2.35 11.49
N VAL A 175 6.46 -3.36 10.78
CA VAL A 175 7.77 -3.98 10.99
C VAL A 175 8.93 -3.06 10.56
N TYR A 176 8.82 -2.41 9.41
CA TYR A 176 9.88 -1.56 8.84
C TYR A 176 9.88 -0.13 9.38
N THR A 177 8.73 0.40 9.80
CA THR A 177 8.63 1.79 10.26
C THR A 177 8.48 1.95 11.77
N ASN A 178 8.16 0.86 12.48
CA ASN A 178 7.79 0.84 13.89
C ASN A 178 6.62 1.76 14.31
N LEU A 179 5.81 2.21 13.35
CA LEU A 179 4.64 3.05 13.60
C LEU A 179 3.52 2.29 14.34
N SER A 180 2.91 2.93 15.32
CA SER A 180 1.69 2.46 16.00
C SER A 180 0.46 2.52 15.09
N TYR A 181 -0.61 1.81 15.46
CA TYR A 181 -1.82 1.76 14.65
C TYR A 181 -2.43 3.16 14.39
N GLU A 182 -2.46 4.01 15.43
CA GLU A 182 -2.96 5.40 15.32
C GLU A 182 -2.14 6.26 14.35
N GLN A 183 -0.86 5.90 14.15
CA GLN A 183 0.01 6.59 13.21
C GLN A 183 -0.20 6.05 11.79
N ARG A 184 -0.30 4.72 11.62
CA ARG A 184 -0.49 4.05 10.32
C ARG A 184 -1.85 4.36 9.69
N CYS A 185 -2.91 4.47 10.50
CA CYS A 185 -4.26 4.79 9.98
C CYS A 185 -4.38 6.22 9.43
N LYS A 186 -3.48 7.12 9.85
CA LYS A 186 -3.42 8.50 9.37
C LYS A 186 -2.56 8.65 8.11
N THR A 187 -1.70 7.68 7.80
CA THR A 187 -0.84 7.70 6.61
C THR A 187 -1.68 7.65 5.34
N ARG A 188 -1.45 8.61 4.44
CA ARG A 188 -2.10 8.68 3.13
C ARG A 188 -1.14 8.23 2.03
N LEU A 189 -1.69 7.74 0.92
CA LEU A 189 -0.88 7.36 -0.24
C LEU A 189 -0.19 8.58 -0.88
N SER A 190 -0.81 9.76 -0.80
CA SER A 190 -0.28 11.03 -1.28
C SER A 190 0.96 11.53 -0.52
N GLU A 191 1.17 11.06 0.71
CA GLU A 191 2.33 11.44 1.54
C GLU A 191 3.59 10.61 1.23
N LEU A 192 3.44 9.52 0.46
CA LEU A 192 4.54 8.67 0.06
C LEU A 192 5.25 9.27 -1.14
N GLN A 193 6.57 9.38 -1.05
CA GLN A 193 7.44 9.86 -2.10
C GLN A 193 8.43 8.77 -2.47
N SER A 194 8.71 8.61 -3.75
CA SER A 194 9.82 7.76 -4.18
C SER A 194 11.05 8.62 -4.44
N VAL A 195 12.21 8.14 -4.00
CA VAL A 195 13.52 8.73 -4.30
C VAL A 195 14.32 7.79 -5.20
N GLU A 196 15.37 8.33 -5.83
CA GLU A 196 16.34 7.57 -6.62
C GLU A 196 16.85 6.32 -5.85
N GLY A 197 17.01 5.21 -6.58
CA GLY A 197 17.33 3.89 -5.99
C GLY A 197 16.11 3.08 -5.53
N GLY A 198 14.88 3.54 -5.84
CA GLY A 198 13.65 2.79 -5.57
C GLY A 198 13.31 2.72 -4.07
N VAL A 199 13.63 3.77 -3.32
CA VAL A 199 13.37 3.87 -1.88
C VAL A 199 12.10 4.69 -1.66
N LEU A 200 11.20 4.18 -0.81
CA LEU A 200 10.02 4.91 -0.39
C LEU A 200 10.36 5.78 0.81
N CYS A 201 10.13 7.08 0.71
CA CYS A 201 10.29 8.03 1.80
C CYS A 201 8.93 8.62 2.17
N MET A 202 8.72 8.91 3.44
CA MET A 202 7.58 9.71 3.90
C MET A 202 8.06 10.66 4.99
N ASP A 203 7.53 11.87 5.03
CA ASP A 203 7.72 12.79 6.15
C ASP A 203 6.40 12.97 6.89
N ARG A 204 6.31 12.35 8.06
CA ARG A 204 5.09 12.43 8.87
C ARG A 204 5.09 13.72 9.68
N LYS A 205 4.30 14.68 9.21
CA LYS A 205 4.15 15.99 9.82
C LYS A 205 3.09 15.96 10.92
N THR A 206 3.43 16.44 12.11
CA THR A 206 2.44 16.74 13.15
C THR A 206 2.17 18.23 13.16
N TRP A 207 0.91 18.59 12.99
CA TRP A 207 0.47 19.99 12.93
C TRP A 207 0.23 20.56 14.32
N SER A 208 0.43 21.87 14.47
CA SER A 208 0.16 22.59 15.71
C SER A 208 -1.34 22.68 15.98
N SER A 209 -1.76 22.31 17.19
CA SER A 209 -3.14 22.48 17.64
C SER A 209 -3.53 23.95 17.89
N LEU A 210 -2.57 24.88 17.81
CA LEU A 210 -2.83 26.31 17.99
C LEU A 210 -3.78 26.87 16.92
N GLN A 211 -3.90 26.20 15.78
CA GLN A 211 -4.87 26.56 14.73
C GLN A 211 -6.33 26.43 15.21
N ALA A 212 -6.63 25.50 16.13
CA ALA A 212 -7.95 25.41 16.76
C ALA A 212 -8.30 26.65 17.59
N TYR A 213 -7.29 27.45 17.96
CA TYR A 213 -7.43 28.67 18.77
C TYR A 213 -7.17 29.96 17.96
N LEU A 214 -6.63 29.86 16.75
CA LEU A 214 -6.28 30.98 15.87
C LEU A 214 -6.74 30.71 14.42
N PRO A 215 -8.02 30.98 14.09
CA PRO A 215 -8.65 30.58 12.83
C PRO A 215 -8.06 31.26 11.57
N ASN A 216 -7.26 32.32 11.72
CA ASN A 216 -6.61 33.04 10.61
C ASN A 216 -5.11 32.73 10.47
N SER A 217 -4.58 31.78 11.24
CA SER A 217 -3.17 31.37 11.14
C SER A 217 -3.00 30.26 10.10
N SER A 218 -1.97 30.37 9.26
CA SER A 218 -1.60 29.29 8.34
C SER A 218 -1.24 28.03 9.15
N PRO A 219 -1.58 26.83 8.64
CA PRO A 219 -1.26 25.59 9.34
C PRO A 219 0.26 25.49 9.54
N GLN A 220 0.70 25.48 10.79
CA GLN A 220 2.12 25.38 11.13
C GLN A 220 2.48 23.96 11.50
N VAL A 221 3.50 23.42 10.81
CA VAL A 221 4.08 22.11 11.15
C VAL A 221 4.86 22.26 12.45
N ARG A 222 4.49 21.46 13.46
CA ARG A 222 5.16 21.43 14.76
C ARG A 222 6.43 20.58 14.71
N SER A 223 6.31 19.40 14.12
CA SER A 223 7.43 18.46 14.00
C SER A 223 7.33 17.58 12.76
N HIS A 224 8.51 17.16 12.31
CA HIS A 224 8.79 16.27 11.19
C HIS A 224 9.30 14.94 11.72
N MET A 225 8.88 13.85 11.10
CA MET A 225 9.39 12.51 11.39
C MET A 225 9.62 11.85 10.04
N PRO A 226 10.82 12.00 9.45
CA PRO A 226 11.15 11.39 8.18
C PRO A 226 11.35 9.88 8.37
N LEU A 227 10.74 9.08 7.52
CA LEU A 227 10.83 7.63 7.47
C LEU A 227 11.23 7.19 6.07
N ALA A 228 11.91 6.05 5.99
CA ALA A 228 12.28 5.47 4.72
C ALA A 228 12.18 3.95 4.76
N VAL A 229 11.62 3.38 3.69
CA VAL A 229 11.39 1.96 3.49
C VAL A 229 12.14 1.53 2.23
N GLN A 230 13.05 0.57 2.39
CA GLN A 230 13.92 0.09 1.33
C GLN A 230 13.37 -1.20 0.68
N PRO A 231 13.71 -1.44 -0.60
CA PRO A 231 13.47 -2.75 -1.21
C PRO A 231 14.25 -3.83 -0.48
N GLN A 232 13.72 -5.04 -0.45
CA GLN A 232 14.40 -6.22 0.10
C GLN A 232 14.77 -7.16 -1.03
N ALA A 233 15.86 -7.92 -0.86
CA ALA A 233 16.31 -8.89 -1.85
C ALA A 233 15.32 -10.06 -1.99
N LEU A 234 14.70 -10.48 -0.88
CA LEU A 234 13.63 -11.47 -0.88
C LEU A 234 12.30 -10.81 -1.30
N PRO A 235 11.67 -11.23 -2.43
CA PRO A 235 10.44 -10.62 -2.94
C PRO A 235 9.28 -10.60 -1.96
N PHE A 236 9.10 -11.70 -1.20
CA PHE A 236 7.95 -11.89 -0.31
C PHE A 236 7.98 -11.00 0.93
N VAL A 237 9.19 -10.63 1.37
CA VAL A 237 9.41 -9.77 2.54
C VAL A 237 9.57 -8.31 2.11
N CYS A 238 9.69 -8.04 0.81
CA CYS A 238 9.80 -6.71 0.27
C CYS A 238 8.49 -5.92 0.48
N PRO A 239 8.51 -4.83 1.27
CA PRO A 239 7.32 -4.01 1.51
C PRO A 239 6.81 -3.32 0.23
N LEU A 240 7.73 -2.95 -0.68
CA LEU A 240 7.40 -2.30 -1.95
C LEU A 240 6.65 -3.25 -2.88
N THR A 241 7.12 -4.49 -2.99
CA THR A 241 6.48 -5.52 -3.82
C THR A 241 5.09 -5.87 -3.28
N SER A 242 4.97 -6.01 -1.96
CA SER A 242 3.68 -6.29 -1.31
C SER A 242 2.70 -5.14 -1.46
N LEU A 243 3.17 -3.89 -1.37
CA LEU A 243 2.36 -2.70 -1.62
C LEU A 243 1.93 -2.62 -3.09
N ALA A 244 2.85 -2.84 -4.04
CA ALA A 244 2.55 -2.80 -5.46
C ALA A 244 1.53 -3.87 -5.87
N ALA A 245 1.72 -5.12 -5.42
CA ALA A 245 0.78 -6.21 -5.64
C ALA A 245 -0.61 -5.94 -5.02
N TYR A 246 -0.62 -5.39 -3.80
CA TYR A 246 -1.86 -4.96 -3.16
C TYR A 246 -2.57 -3.86 -3.96
N LEU A 247 -1.86 -2.83 -4.42
CA LEU A 247 -2.44 -1.74 -5.20
C LEU A 247 -2.94 -2.23 -6.57
N TYR A 248 -2.24 -3.18 -7.20
CA TYR A 248 -2.68 -3.80 -8.45
C TYR A 248 -4.04 -4.50 -8.24
N LEU A 249 -4.13 -5.41 -7.26
CA LEU A 249 -5.40 -6.08 -6.95
C LEU A 249 -6.47 -5.12 -6.41
N ARG A 250 -6.09 -4.00 -5.78
CA ARG A 250 -7.03 -2.96 -5.32
C ARG A 250 -7.66 -2.23 -6.50
N PHE A 251 -6.87 -1.83 -7.48
CA PHE A 251 -7.33 -1.00 -8.60
C PHE A 251 -8.02 -1.83 -9.69
N TYR A 252 -7.46 -2.98 -10.07
CA TYR A 252 -8.00 -3.81 -11.14
C TYR A 252 -8.91 -4.94 -10.64
N GLY A 253 -8.70 -5.39 -9.40
CA GLY A 253 -9.41 -6.56 -8.88
C GLY A 253 -8.99 -7.83 -9.59
N VAL A 254 -9.93 -8.77 -9.69
CA VAL A 254 -9.80 -10.01 -10.47
C VAL A 254 -11.04 -10.06 -11.34
N SER A 255 -10.85 -9.98 -12.67
CA SER A 255 -11.93 -9.82 -13.67
C SER A 255 -13.08 -10.81 -13.48
N SER A 256 -12.79 -12.04 -13.03
CA SER A 256 -13.77 -13.11 -12.80
C SER A 256 -14.35 -13.19 -11.38
N VAL A 257 -13.80 -12.49 -10.38
CA VAL A 257 -14.15 -12.70 -8.95
C VAL A 257 -14.55 -11.41 -8.24
N THR A 258 -13.77 -10.33 -8.39
CA THR A 258 -13.99 -9.08 -7.66
C THR A 258 -13.64 -7.88 -8.54
N LYS A 259 -14.58 -6.95 -8.70
CA LYS A 259 -14.32 -5.68 -9.38
C LYS A 259 -13.36 -4.81 -8.54
N GLY A 260 -12.33 -4.26 -9.18
CA GLY A 260 -11.41 -3.30 -8.56
C GLY A 260 -12.02 -1.91 -8.36
N ASP A 261 -11.34 -1.06 -7.59
CA ASP A 261 -11.75 0.32 -7.31
C ASP A 261 -11.56 1.27 -8.51
N GLY A 262 -10.74 0.88 -9.49
CA GLY A 262 -10.22 1.75 -10.53
C GLY A 262 -8.99 2.54 -10.07
N PHE A 263 -8.15 2.93 -11.02
CA PHE A 263 -6.99 3.78 -10.75
C PHE A 263 -7.44 5.19 -10.34
N PRO A 264 -6.79 5.84 -9.35
CA PRO A 264 -7.19 7.17 -8.88
C PRO A 264 -7.19 8.24 -10.00
N ASN A 265 -8.21 9.11 -10.02
CA ASN A 265 -8.25 10.22 -10.97
C ASN A 265 -7.32 11.35 -10.49
N LEU A 266 -6.18 11.52 -11.16
CA LEU A 266 -5.17 12.51 -10.81
C LEU A 266 -5.40 13.90 -11.42
N LEU A 267 -6.32 14.01 -12.39
CA LEU A 267 -6.67 15.27 -13.08
C LEU A 267 -7.88 15.96 -12.45
N ALA A 268 -8.53 15.35 -11.46
CA ALA A 268 -9.66 15.93 -10.77
C ALA A 268 -9.28 17.30 -10.19
N SER A 269 -9.89 18.36 -10.72
CA SER A 269 -9.69 19.75 -10.31
C SER A 269 -10.98 20.25 -9.66
N GLY A 270 -10.98 20.51 -8.35
CA GLY A 270 -12.17 20.96 -7.60
C GLY A 270 -12.45 20.14 -6.34
N ALA A 271 -13.72 20.06 -5.90
CA ALA A 271 -14.15 19.29 -4.73
C ALA A 271 -13.84 17.78 -4.82
N ASP A 272 -13.63 17.26 -6.04
CA ASP A 272 -13.19 15.89 -6.31
C ASP A 272 -11.65 15.70 -6.24
N SER A 273 -10.88 16.77 -6.02
CA SER A 273 -9.42 16.70 -5.88
C SER A 273 -8.98 16.21 -4.50
N ASP A 274 -9.83 16.36 -3.48
CA ASP A 274 -9.57 15.88 -2.12
C ASP A 274 -9.76 14.35 -2.01
N THR A 275 -10.55 13.75 -2.91
CA THR A 275 -10.90 12.33 -2.85
C THR A 275 -9.71 11.40 -3.02
N TRP A 276 -8.76 11.71 -3.92
CA TRP A 276 -7.58 10.86 -4.12
C TRP A 276 -6.48 11.11 -3.08
N ARG A 277 -6.35 12.36 -2.60
CA ARG A 277 -5.39 12.74 -1.55
C ARG A 277 -5.72 12.10 -0.22
N GLU A 278 -7.00 11.88 0.04
CA GLU A 278 -7.51 11.20 1.23
C GLU A 278 -7.37 9.68 1.19
N LEU A 279 -6.89 9.09 0.09
CA LEU A 279 -6.78 7.64 -0.02
C LEU A 279 -5.83 7.07 1.05
N PRO A 280 -6.32 6.14 1.88
CA PRO A 280 -5.50 5.51 2.90
C PRO A 280 -4.53 4.51 2.26
N LEU A 281 -3.42 4.27 2.97
CA LEU A 281 -2.42 3.26 2.59
C LEU A 281 -3.07 1.91 2.27
N ILE A 282 -3.97 1.44 3.15
CA ILE A 282 -4.82 0.28 2.90
C ILE A 282 -6.29 0.64 3.12
N ARG A 283 -7.17 0.12 2.25
CA ARG A 283 -8.61 0.35 2.31
C ARG A 283 -9.31 -0.54 3.34
N GLY A 284 -10.23 0.05 4.07
CA GLY A 284 -11.18 -0.60 4.96
C GLY A 284 -12.44 -1.04 4.20
N LYS A 285 -13.60 -0.76 4.80
CA LYS A 285 -14.90 -0.99 4.16
C LYS A 285 -15.22 0.11 3.14
N SER A 286 -14.96 1.36 3.52
CA SER A 286 -15.06 2.54 2.65
C SER A 286 -13.77 2.75 1.87
N LEU A 287 -13.84 3.50 0.76
CA LEU A 287 -12.69 3.83 -0.08
C LEU A 287 -11.66 4.73 0.62
N SER A 288 -12.14 5.68 1.42
CA SER A 288 -11.33 6.67 2.15
C SER A 288 -10.91 6.21 3.56
N ASP A 289 -11.54 5.16 4.09
CA ASP A 289 -11.31 4.72 5.47
C ASP A 289 -10.23 3.64 5.57
N TYR A 290 -9.39 3.74 6.59
CA TYR A 290 -8.49 2.66 7.00
C TYR A 290 -9.28 1.52 7.71
N PRO A 291 -8.87 0.24 7.63
CA PRO A 291 -9.51 -0.83 8.39
C PRO A 291 -9.54 -0.53 9.90
N ARG A 292 -10.67 -0.81 10.55
CA ARG A 292 -10.82 -0.58 12.00
C ARG A 292 -9.83 -1.40 12.80
N GLU A 293 -9.42 -0.84 13.95
CA GLU A 293 -8.43 -1.45 14.84
C GLU A 293 -8.85 -2.85 15.31
N GLU A 294 -10.12 -3.03 15.65
CA GLU A 294 -10.69 -4.31 16.09
C GLU A 294 -10.56 -5.38 15.00
N THR A 295 -10.83 -5.00 13.75
CA THR A 295 -10.70 -5.90 12.59
C THR A 295 -9.25 -6.32 12.41
N LEU A 296 -8.32 -5.36 12.39
CA LEU A 296 -6.90 -5.68 12.27
C LEU A 296 -6.42 -6.50 13.46
N SER A 297 -6.85 -6.21 14.70
CA SER A 297 -6.44 -7.02 15.85
C SER A 297 -6.86 -8.48 15.72
N ASN A 298 -8.04 -8.75 15.14
CA ASN A 298 -8.47 -10.12 14.85
C ASN A 298 -7.61 -10.75 13.75
N TYR A 299 -7.22 -9.98 12.74
CA TYR A 299 -6.32 -10.44 11.67
C TYR A 299 -4.96 -10.85 12.26
N TYR A 300 -4.33 -9.97 13.06
CA TYR A 300 -3.06 -10.27 13.73
C TYR A 300 -3.18 -11.52 14.61
N SER A 301 -4.20 -11.60 15.46
CA SER A 301 -4.38 -12.77 16.33
C SER A 301 -4.55 -14.07 15.54
N THR A 302 -5.23 -14.02 14.39
CA THR A 302 -5.47 -15.19 13.54
C THR A 302 -4.19 -15.63 12.83
N VAL A 303 -3.47 -14.69 12.21
CA VAL A 303 -2.24 -14.97 11.46
C VAL A 303 -1.14 -15.48 12.39
N PHE A 304 -0.98 -14.90 13.56
CA PHE A 304 0.03 -15.35 14.53
C PHE A 304 -0.29 -16.73 15.09
N ARG A 305 -1.58 -17.02 15.34
CA ARG A 305 -2.02 -18.37 15.74
C ARG A 305 -1.74 -19.40 14.65
N TYR A 306 -2.03 -19.06 13.39
CA TYR A 306 -1.75 -19.91 12.22
C TYR A 306 -0.25 -20.17 12.06
N CYS A 307 0.59 -19.13 12.18
CA CYS A 307 2.04 -19.27 12.09
C CYS A 307 2.70 -19.87 13.35
N HIS A 308 1.93 -20.20 14.39
CA HIS A 308 2.43 -20.64 15.70
C HIS A 308 3.45 -19.68 16.33
N LEU A 309 3.18 -18.38 16.26
CA LEU A 309 4.03 -17.33 16.82
C LEU A 309 3.38 -16.69 18.04
N PRO A 310 4.15 -16.32 19.08
CA PRO A 310 3.62 -15.60 20.23
C PRO A 310 3.15 -14.21 19.82
N TYR A 311 1.90 -13.88 20.13
CA TYR A 311 1.30 -12.59 19.81
C TYR A 311 1.04 -11.76 21.06
N LYS A 312 1.52 -10.51 21.05
CA LYS A 312 1.19 -9.50 22.04
C LYS A 312 0.69 -8.24 21.33
N ARG A 313 -0.59 -7.89 21.56
CA ARG A 313 -1.22 -6.73 20.90
C ARG A 313 -0.41 -5.44 21.05
N ARG A 314 0.13 -5.17 22.23
CA ARG A 314 0.94 -3.96 22.51
C ARG A 314 2.16 -3.83 21.59
N GLU A 315 2.72 -4.93 21.11
CA GLU A 315 3.90 -4.89 20.25
C GLU A 315 3.54 -4.44 18.83
N TYR A 316 2.30 -4.62 18.35
CA TYR A 316 1.92 -4.27 16.97
C TYR A 316 1.02 -3.03 16.87
N PHE A 317 0.28 -2.71 17.93
CA PHE A 317 -0.71 -1.62 17.93
C PHE A 317 -0.25 -0.37 18.68
N ASN A 318 0.50 -0.53 19.78
CA ASN A 318 0.94 0.60 20.60
C ASN A 318 2.23 1.21 20.05
N ARG A 319 2.59 2.38 20.60
CA ARG A 319 3.87 3.03 20.31
C ARG A 319 5.04 2.14 20.69
N SER A 320 6.00 2.08 19.78
CA SER A 320 7.21 1.28 19.97
C SER A 320 8.14 1.97 20.96
N SER A 321 8.94 1.20 21.68
CA SER A 321 10.06 1.79 22.41
C SER A 321 11.14 2.36 21.48
N LEU A 322 11.20 1.88 20.24
CA LEU A 322 12.16 2.30 19.22
C LEU A 322 11.37 2.89 18.04
N GLU A 323 11.47 4.21 17.85
CA GLU A 323 10.80 4.94 16.77
C GLU A 323 11.83 5.76 15.98
N TYR A 324 11.50 6.15 14.75
CA TYR A 324 12.28 7.14 14.01
C TYR A 324 12.35 8.47 14.79
N PRO A 325 13.46 9.22 14.69
CA PRO A 325 13.58 10.47 15.40
C PRO A 325 12.57 11.51 14.90
N THR A 326 11.98 12.25 15.85
CA THR A 326 11.08 13.37 15.57
C THR A 326 11.81 14.69 15.80
N LEU A 327 11.77 15.56 14.79
CA LEU A 327 12.48 16.83 14.73
C LEU A 327 11.48 17.98 14.82
N SER A 328 11.74 19.00 15.64
CA SER A 328 10.94 20.23 15.59
C SER A 328 11.15 20.94 14.25
N SER A 329 10.13 21.60 13.73
CA SER A 329 10.20 22.29 12.42
C SER A 329 11.35 23.29 12.30
N GLN A 330 11.65 24.05 13.36
CA GLN A 330 12.79 24.98 13.39
C GLN A 330 14.12 24.24 13.21
N VAL A 331 14.42 23.29 14.10
CA VAL A 331 15.65 22.48 14.03
C VAL A 331 15.78 21.72 12.72
N PHE A 332 14.68 21.21 12.16
CA PHE A 332 14.68 20.51 10.87
C PHE A 332 15.17 21.43 9.75
N ASN A 333 14.58 22.63 9.63
CA ASN A 333 14.94 23.57 8.58
C ASN A 333 16.35 24.13 8.78
N ASP A 334 16.69 24.54 10.00
CA ASP A 334 17.98 25.16 10.31
C ASP A 334 19.14 24.20 10.03
N PHE A 335 19.05 22.96 10.52
CA PHE A 335 20.10 21.95 10.34
C PHE A 335 20.32 21.59 8.86
N PHE A 336 19.24 21.33 8.14
CA PHE A 336 19.31 20.89 6.75
C PHE A 336 19.57 22.02 5.74
N GLN A 337 19.41 23.28 6.14
CA GLN A 337 19.82 24.45 5.35
C GLN A 337 21.29 24.81 5.60
N GLN A 338 21.76 24.75 6.86
CA GLN A 338 23.13 25.07 7.23
C GLN A 338 24.12 24.00 6.74
N ASP A 339 23.79 22.72 6.94
CA ASP A 339 24.70 21.60 6.68
C ASP A 339 24.23 20.73 5.51
N SER A 340 24.29 21.27 4.28
CA SER A 340 23.90 20.52 3.07
C SER A 340 24.75 19.24 2.87
N SER A 341 25.98 19.22 3.36
CA SER A 341 26.88 18.05 3.33
C SER A 341 26.40 16.91 4.24
N ALA A 342 25.64 17.22 5.30
CA ALA A 342 25.07 16.21 6.20
C ALA A 342 24.05 15.33 5.48
N LYS A 343 23.26 15.90 4.55
CA LYS A 343 22.28 15.16 3.73
C LYS A 343 22.91 14.09 2.86
N ALA A 344 24.03 14.42 2.21
CA ALA A 344 24.72 13.50 1.30
C ALA A 344 25.44 12.37 2.05
N SER A 345 26.02 12.67 3.20
CA SER A 345 26.81 11.69 3.96
C SER A 345 25.95 10.86 4.92
N ALA A 346 25.35 11.50 5.93
CA ALA A 346 24.84 10.82 7.12
C ALA A 346 23.31 10.81 7.22
N PHE A 347 22.62 11.69 6.51
CA PHE A 347 21.16 11.80 6.54
C PHE A 347 20.55 11.71 5.13
N PRO A 348 20.72 10.57 4.42
CA PRO A 348 20.08 10.37 3.12
C PRO A 348 18.55 10.54 3.27
N ASN A 349 17.94 11.32 2.37
CA ASN A 349 16.50 11.60 2.39
C ASN A 349 15.99 12.21 3.71
N ASN A 350 16.85 12.95 4.41
CA ASN A 350 16.59 13.53 5.73
C ASN A 350 16.42 12.48 6.87
N VAL A 351 16.74 11.21 6.61
CA VAL A 351 16.68 10.11 7.59
C VAL A 351 18.11 9.75 8.02
N PRO A 352 18.42 9.60 9.32
CA PRO A 352 19.75 9.17 9.74
C PRO A 352 20.12 7.79 9.17
N PHE A 353 21.35 7.64 8.68
CA PHE A 353 21.80 6.45 7.95
C PHE A 353 21.69 5.13 8.74
N ASP A 354 21.99 5.16 10.02
CA ASP A 354 21.86 4.00 10.91
C ASP A 354 20.40 3.57 11.10
N PHE A 355 19.48 4.52 11.32
CA PHE A 355 18.03 4.26 11.34
C PHE A 355 17.55 3.74 9.99
N TYR A 356 18.01 4.35 8.90
CA TYR A 356 17.69 3.93 7.54
C TYR A 356 18.07 2.46 7.29
N GLN A 357 19.26 2.03 7.70
CA GLN A 357 19.71 0.65 7.51
C GLN A 357 19.08 -0.32 8.51
N ILE A 358 19.19 -0.07 9.83
CA ILE A 358 18.76 -1.02 10.87
C ILE A 358 17.26 -1.30 10.82
N MET A 359 16.43 -0.27 10.62
CA MET A 359 14.97 -0.42 10.56
C MET A 359 14.53 -1.17 9.30
N ASN A 360 15.35 -1.16 8.25
CA ASN A 360 15.19 -1.97 7.05
C ASN A 360 15.90 -3.33 7.12
N PHE A 361 16.27 -3.76 8.33
CA PHE A 361 17.00 -5.01 8.62
C PHE A 361 18.34 -5.14 7.91
N ARG A 362 18.96 -4.01 7.53
CA ARG A 362 20.28 -3.97 6.92
C ARG A 362 21.36 -3.61 7.94
N SER A 363 22.55 -4.18 7.73
CA SER A 363 23.68 -3.89 8.60
C SER A 363 24.19 -2.46 8.31
N PRO A 364 24.22 -1.55 9.31
CA PRO A 364 24.78 -0.21 9.13
C PRO A 364 26.32 -0.22 9.06
N TYR A 365 26.94 -1.37 9.34
CA TYR A 365 28.38 -1.54 9.49
C TYR A 365 29.05 -2.12 8.24
N ARG A 366 28.28 -2.81 7.38
CA ARG A 366 28.78 -3.44 6.15
C ARG A 366 28.31 -2.63 4.95
N CYS A 367 29.12 -1.67 4.51
CA CYS A 367 28.94 -1.02 3.20
C CYS A 367 29.43 -1.97 2.08
N LYS A 368 28.74 -3.07 1.85
CA LYS A 368 28.85 -3.84 0.60
C LYS A 368 27.53 -3.73 -0.14
N GLU A 369 27.24 -2.54 -0.65
CA GLU A 369 26.31 -2.42 -1.77
C GLU A 369 27.07 -2.92 -3.00
N LYS A 370 27.05 -4.24 -3.22
CA LYS A 370 26.99 -4.68 -4.60
C LYS A 370 25.65 -4.14 -5.07
N ASN A 371 25.67 -3.06 -5.84
CA ASN A 371 24.60 -2.81 -6.79
C ASN A 371 24.56 -4.09 -7.62
N ALA A 372 23.68 -5.02 -7.27
CA ALA A 372 23.37 -6.13 -8.14
C ALA A 372 22.98 -5.45 -9.45
N ASP A 373 23.72 -5.74 -10.52
CA ASP A 373 23.51 -5.15 -11.84
C ASP A 373 22.01 -5.07 -12.09
N GLU A 374 21.45 -3.86 -11.99
CA GLU A 374 20.02 -3.63 -12.18
C GLU A 374 19.80 -3.75 -13.68
N THR A 375 19.66 -4.99 -14.17
CA THR A 375 18.96 -5.23 -15.44
C THR A 375 17.55 -4.69 -15.22
N GLY A 376 17.32 -3.47 -15.69
CA GLY A 376 16.01 -2.82 -15.60
C GLY A 376 14.92 -3.72 -16.17
N ALA A 377 13.71 -3.62 -15.62
CA ALA A 377 12.58 -4.38 -16.14
C ALA A 377 12.33 -4.00 -17.62
N PRO A 378 11.99 -4.96 -18.50
CA PRO A 378 11.72 -4.67 -19.89
C PRO A 378 10.59 -3.64 -20.05
N GLN A 379 10.84 -2.56 -20.79
CA GLN A 379 9.87 -1.47 -20.96
C GLN A 379 8.55 -1.94 -21.59
N GLY A 380 8.60 -2.93 -22.49
CA GLY A 380 7.41 -3.52 -23.13
C GLY A 380 6.46 -4.20 -22.14
N LEU A 381 6.97 -4.75 -21.03
CA LEU A 381 6.17 -5.33 -19.96
C LEU A 381 5.66 -4.25 -19.00
N LEU A 382 6.49 -3.24 -18.73
CA LEU A 382 6.13 -2.13 -17.84
C LEU A 382 4.92 -1.34 -18.35
N VAL A 383 4.77 -1.14 -19.66
CA VAL A 383 3.63 -0.38 -20.19
C VAL A 383 2.29 -1.11 -20.05
N GLN A 384 2.30 -2.44 -19.91
CA GLN A 384 1.10 -3.27 -19.76
C GLN A 384 0.60 -3.30 -18.31
N VAL A 385 1.49 -3.15 -17.32
CA VAL A 385 1.14 -3.09 -15.90
C VAL A 385 0.95 -1.63 -15.48
N PHE A 386 -0.18 -1.29 -14.87
CA PHE A 386 -0.56 0.11 -14.58
C PHE A 386 -0.50 1.05 -15.81
N PRO A 387 -1.29 0.78 -16.87
CA PRO A 387 -1.25 1.54 -18.12
C PRO A 387 -1.59 3.03 -17.94
N GLU A 388 -2.36 3.38 -16.91
CA GLU A 388 -2.73 4.76 -16.59
C GLU A 388 -1.52 5.65 -16.32
N ILE A 389 -0.41 5.09 -15.83
CA ILE A 389 0.85 5.84 -15.63
C ILE A 389 1.30 6.47 -16.95
N GLU A 390 1.28 5.70 -18.05
CA GLU A 390 1.67 6.20 -19.36
C GLU A 390 0.65 7.19 -19.94
N GLN A 391 -0.64 7.00 -19.64
CA GLN A 391 -1.70 7.95 -20.03
C GLN A 391 -1.51 9.31 -19.35
N TYR A 392 -1.21 9.33 -18.05
CA TYR A 392 -0.96 10.57 -17.31
C TYR A 392 0.38 11.22 -17.66
N LYS A 393 1.41 10.44 -18.02
CA LYS A 393 2.67 10.99 -18.55
C LYS A 393 2.46 11.78 -19.84
N ARG A 394 1.49 11.40 -20.69
CA ARG A 394 1.12 12.21 -21.88
C ARG A 394 0.49 13.55 -21.52
N LYS A 395 -0.12 13.66 -20.33
CA LYS A 395 -0.75 14.88 -19.78
C LYS A 395 0.02 15.44 -18.58
N TYR A 396 1.34 15.27 -18.56
CA TYR A 396 2.16 15.53 -17.37
C TYR A 396 2.10 17.00 -16.92
N GLU A 397 1.94 17.94 -17.85
CA GLU A 397 1.91 19.37 -17.54
C GLU A 397 0.67 19.79 -16.74
N GLU A 398 -0.47 19.12 -16.95
CA GLU A 398 -1.76 19.40 -16.28
C GLU A 398 -1.78 18.92 -14.82
N LEU A 399 -0.80 18.11 -14.40
CA LEU A 399 -0.78 17.49 -13.08
C LEU A 399 -0.18 18.40 -12.01
N THR A 400 -0.77 18.34 -10.81
CA THR A 400 -0.23 18.96 -9.59
C THR A 400 1.10 18.32 -9.17
N ALA A 401 1.90 19.03 -8.37
CA ALA A 401 3.18 18.52 -7.87
C ALA A 401 3.03 17.21 -7.08
N ASP A 402 1.97 17.09 -6.27
CA ASP A 402 1.68 15.86 -5.50
C ASP A 402 1.29 14.70 -6.43
N ALA A 403 0.50 14.97 -7.47
CA ALA A 403 0.13 13.97 -8.46
C ALA A 403 1.35 13.47 -9.25
N LYS A 404 2.29 14.37 -9.58
CA LYS A 404 3.57 14.01 -10.21
C LYS A 404 4.41 13.12 -9.30
N GLN A 405 4.50 13.43 -8.01
CA GLN A 405 5.19 12.59 -7.02
C GLN A 405 4.51 11.23 -6.86
N PHE A 406 3.18 11.17 -6.84
CA PHE A 406 2.43 9.93 -6.78
C PHE A 406 2.64 9.06 -8.05
N LEU A 407 2.71 9.66 -9.24
CA LEU A 407 3.04 8.92 -10.46
C LEU A 407 4.46 8.35 -10.43
N GLN A 408 5.44 9.12 -9.97
CA GLN A 408 6.81 8.63 -9.78
C GLN A 408 6.86 7.48 -8.78
N LEU A 409 6.08 7.56 -7.70
CA LEU A 409 5.89 6.47 -6.76
C LEU A 409 5.33 5.21 -7.43
N MET A 410 4.22 5.34 -8.15
CA MET A 410 3.57 4.21 -8.83
C MET A 410 4.48 3.58 -9.89
N GLU A 411 5.27 4.38 -10.61
CA GLU A 411 6.24 3.90 -11.58
C GLU A 411 7.33 3.03 -10.93
N ARG A 412 7.85 3.45 -9.77
CA ARG A 412 8.85 2.68 -9.04
C ARG A 412 8.28 1.42 -8.38
N LEU A 413 7.04 1.49 -7.90
CA LEU A 413 6.31 0.32 -7.41
C LEU A 413 6.06 -0.69 -8.54
N ARG A 414 5.69 -0.21 -9.73
CA ARG A 414 5.52 -1.02 -10.94
C ARG A 414 6.83 -1.70 -11.35
N GLU A 415 7.92 -0.95 -11.44
CA GLU A 415 9.25 -1.47 -11.75
C GLU A 415 9.64 -2.59 -10.78
N ARG A 416 9.47 -2.35 -9.48
CA ARG A 416 9.80 -3.34 -8.45
C ARG A 416 8.90 -4.56 -8.48
N LEU A 417 7.63 -4.42 -8.85
CA LEU A 417 6.70 -5.53 -9.01
C LEU A 417 7.12 -6.42 -10.17
N VAL A 418 7.38 -5.85 -11.35
CA VAL A 418 7.77 -6.61 -12.55
C VAL A 418 9.09 -7.37 -12.34
N LEU A 419 10.08 -6.74 -11.70
CA LEU A 419 11.35 -7.40 -11.37
C LEU A 419 11.18 -8.64 -10.45
N ASN A 420 10.18 -8.60 -9.56
CA ASN A 420 9.94 -9.65 -8.57
C ASN A 420 8.89 -10.68 -9.02
N LEU A 421 8.13 -10.36 -10.05
CA LEU A 421 7.04 -11.18 -10.56
C LEU A 421 7.48 -12.59 -11.01
N PRO A 422 8.63 -12.79 -11.68
CA PRO A 422 9.13 -14.13 -12.01
C PRO A 422 9.27 -15.04 -10.78
N TRP A 423 9.79 -14.49 -9.67
CA TRP A 423 9.95 -15.24 -8.44
C TRP A 423 8.62 -15.53 -7.75
N ILE A 424 7.68 -14.58 -7.78
CA ILE A 424 6.34 -14.80 -7.25
C ILE A 424 5.62 -15.89 -8.06
N HIS A 425 5.74 -15.89 -9.39
CA HIS A 425 5.17 -16.90 -10.28
C HIS A 425 5.78 -18.29 -10.02
N ASN A 426 7.09 -18.38 -9.85
CA ASN A 426 7.78 -19.65 -9.57
C ASN A 426 7.33 -20.31 -8.25
N PHE A 427 7.04 -19.52 -7.22
CA PHE A 427 6.65 -20.05 -5.90
C PHE A 427 5.13 -20.15 -5.72
N PHE A 428 4.37 -19.23 -6.29
CA PHE A 428 2.92 -19.11 -6.13
C PHE A 428 2.23 -18.82 -7.49
N PRO A 429 2.25 -19.76 -8.44
CA PRO A 429 1.70 -19.54 -9.79
C PRO A 429 0.18 -19.33 -9.78
N GLN A 430 -0.51 -19.87 -8.78
CA GLN A 430 -1.98 -19.78 -8.66
C GLN A 430 -2.45 -18.53 -7.88
N HIS A 431 -1.56 -17.57 -7.65
CA HIS A 431 -1.89 -16.30 -7.01
C HIS A 431 -2.87 -15.49 -7.85
N ASP A 432 -3.77 -14.76 -7.18
CA ASP A 432 -4.82 -13.95 -7.83
C ASP A 432 -4.27 -12.90 -8.81
N LEU A 433 -2.98 -12.57 -8.72
CA LEU A 433 -2.28 -11.70 -9.66
C LEU A 433 -2.27 -12.31 -11.07
N PHE A 434 -1.96 -13.60 -11.20
CA PHE A 434 -1.80 -14.31 -12.47
C PHE A 434 -3.11 -14.77 -13.10
N ARG A 435 -4.25 -14.43 -12.48
CA ARG A 435 -5.59 -14.62 -13.05
C ARG A 435 -5.92 -13.57 -14.11
N ASP A 436 -5.18 -12.45 -14.13
CA ASP A 436 -5.27 -11.49 -15.22
C ASP A 436 -4.63 -12.09 -16.49
N PRO A 437 -5.35 -12.11 -17.64
CA PRO A 437 -4.82 -12.66 -18.89
C PRO A 437 -3.51 -12.02 -19.35
N ILE A 438 -3.23 -10.77 -18.95
CA ILE A 438 -1.97 -10.07 -19.32
C ILE A 438 -0.74 -10.90 -18.93
N PHE A 439 -0.76 -11.55 -17.76
CA PHE A 439 0.39 -12.34 -17.30
C PHE A 439 0.50 -13.72 -17.94
N GLN A 440 -0.49 -14.13 -18.74
CA GLN A 440 -0.49 -15.38 -19.51
C GLN A 440 0.07 -15.18 -20.93
N ASN A 441 0.29 -13.93 -21.34
CA ASN A 441 0.89 -13.60 -22.62
C ASN A 441 2.32 -14.16 -22.75
N ALA A 442 2.71 -14.46 -24.00
CA ALA A 442 3.99 -15.10 -24.31
C ALA A 442 5.21 -14.27 -23.89
N ASP A 443 5.11 -12.95 -23.88
CA ASP A 443 6.16 -12.03 -23.45
C ASP A 443 6.45 -12.12 -21.94
N PHE A 444 5.41 -12.12 -21.10
CA PHE A 444 5.53 -12.33 -19.66
C PHE A 444 6.04 -13.73 -19.34
N GLN A 445 5.51 -14.75 -20.00
CA GLN A 445 5.96 -16.13 -19.79
C GLN A 445 7.43 -16.30 -20.19
N SER A 446 7.86 -15.77 -21.36
CA SER A 446 9.26 -15.79 -21.78
C SER A 446 10.17 -15.08 -20.78
N TYR A 447 9.76 -13.92 -20.28
CA TYR A 447 10.49 -13.18 -19.25
C TYR A 447 10.63 -13.96 -17.93
N PHE A 448 9.54 -14.62 -17.49
CA PHE A 448 9.59 -15.46 -16.28
C PHE A 448 10.59 -16.61 -16.44
N HIS A 449 10.53 -17.33 -17.57
CA HIS A 449 11.44 -18.44 -17.85
C HIS A 449 12.90 -17.97 -18.00
N GLN A 450 13.15 -16.81 -18.61
CA GLN A 450 14.50 -16.25 -18.77
C GLN A 450 15.14 -15.90 -17.42
N ILE A 451 14.42 -15.16 -16.56
CA ILE A 451 14.95 -14.74 -15.25
C ILE A 451 15.17 -15.95 -14.35
N ILE A 452 14.21 -16.88 -14.29
CA ILE A 452 14.36 -18.09 -13.49
C ILE A 452 15.51 -18.94 -14.06
N GLY A 453 15.55 -19.19 -15.37
CA GLY A 453 16.59 -20.00 -16.02
C GLY A 453 18.01 -19.43 -15.86
N ASN A 454 18.17 -18.10 -15.89
CA ASN A 454 19.47 -17.44 -15.66
C ASN A 454 20.00 -17.61 -14.23
N HIS A 455 19.10 -17.74 -13.25
CA HIS A 455 19.46 -17.86 -11.83
C HIS A 455 19.41 -19.28 -11.29
N LEU A 456 18.63 -20.17 -11.91
CA LEU A 456 18.48 -21.59 -11.57
C LEU A 456 19.25 -22.50 -12.54
N GLY A 457 20.50 -22.14 -12.86
CA GLY A 457 21.42 -23.06 -13.53
C GLY A 457 21.50 -24.41 -12.80
N SER A 458 21.71 -25.47 -13.58
CA SER A 458 21.33 -26.89 -13.41
C SER A 458 21.60 -27.64 -12.08
N ASP A 459 22.08 -27.01 -11.01
CA ASP A 459 22.38 -27.68 -9.73
C ASP A 459 22.32 -26.78 -8.46
N SER A 460 21.84 -25.54 -8.52
CA SER A 460 21.81 -24.68 -7.32
C SER A 460 20.49 -24.78 -6.54
N ASN A 461 20.50 -25.58 -5.46
CA ASN A 461 19.40 -25.66 -4.47
C ASN A 461 19.31 -24.42 -3.54
N VAL A 462 20.15 -23.42 -3.79
CA VAL A 462 20.27 -22.19 -2.99
C VAL A 462 19.60 -21.05 -3.75
N VAL A 463 18.70 -20.34 -3.09
CA VAL A 463 17.99 -19.25 -3.73
C VAL A 463 18.93 -18.04 -3.90
N PRO A 464 18.90 -17.30 -5.01
CA PRO A 464 19.93 -16.28 -5.29
C PRO A 464 19.84 -15.03 -4.39
N PHE A 465 18.75 -14.88 -3.63
CA PHE A 465 18.54 -13.75 -2.73
C PHE A 465 19.06 -14.02 -1.32
N ASP A 466 19.65 -12.99 -0.72
CA ASP A 466 19.90 -12.97 0.72
C ASP A 466 18.56 -12.74 1.45
N VAL A 467 18.24 -13.58 2.44
CA VAL A 467 16.92 -13.54 3.10
C VAL A 467 16.78 -12.31 3.98
N LEU A 468 17.80 -12.05 4.79
CA LEU A 468 18.00 -10.80 5.52
C LEU A 468 19.52 -10.60 5.74
N PRO A 469 20.04 -9.36 5.77
CA PRO A 469 21.44 -9.06 6.03
C PRO A 469 21.97 -9.67 7.33
N GLY A 470 22.88 -10.64 7.21
CA GLY A 470 23.42 -11.41 8.34
C GLY A 470 22.87 -12.83 8.47
N PHE A 471 21.94 -13.24 7.61
CA PHE A 471 21.51 -14.62 7.42
C PHE A 471 22.13 -15.18 6.14
N ASP A 472 22.60 -16.42 6.20
CA ASP A 472 23.08 -17.13 5.03
C ASP A 472 21.94 -17.33 4.03
N ARG A 473 22.28 -17.49 2.76
CA ARG A 473 21.30 -17.81 1.71
C ARG A 473 20.59 -19.10 2.08
N LEU A 474 19.27 -19.04 2.24
CA LEU A 474 18.48 -20.23 2.53
C LEU A 474 18.41 -21.12 1.29
N THR A 475 18.40 -22.43 1.52
CA THR A 475 18.04 -23.40 0.49
C THR A 475 16.55 -23.32 0.19
N ARG A 476 16.15 -23.72 -1.02
CA ARG A 476 14.73 -23.76 -1.42
C ARG A 476 13.89 -24.62 -0.45
N GLY A 477 14.44 -25.76 0.00
CA GLY A 477 13.80 -26.63 0.99
C GLY A 477 13.55 -25.93 2.34
N ALA A 478 14.54 -25.21 2.86
CA ALA A 478 14.37 -24.47 4.11
C ALA A 478 13.33 -23.33 4.01
N LEU A 479 13.13 -22.75 2.81
CA LEU A 479 12.06 -21.78 2.58
C LEU A 479 10.69 -22.47 2.56
N GLN A 480 10.59 -23.64 1.92
CA GLN A 480 9.36 -24.44 1.88
C GLN A 480 8.97 -24.96 3.27
N ASP A 481 9.93 -25.33 4.12
CA ASP A 481 9.69 -25.75 5.50
C ASP A 481 9.06 -24.64 6.39
N LEU A 482 9.17 -23.37 5.97
CA LEU A 482 8.53 -22.25 6.67
C LEU A 482 7.04 -22.11 6.34
N LEU A 483 6.57 -22.74 5.25
CA LEU A 483 5.16 -22.78 4.91
C LEU A 483 4.43 -23.73 5.87
N MET A 484 3.32 -23.25 6.43
CA MET A 484 2.45 -24.07 7.27
C MET A 484 1.67 -25.10 6.47
N GLU A 485 1.41 -24.81 5.20
CA GLU A 485 0.67 -25.67 4.27
C GLU A 485 1.49 -25.82 2.98
N PRO A 486 1.64 -27.05 2.46
CA PRO A 486 2.43 -27.29 1.27
C PRO A 486 1.77 -26.66 0.05
N LEU A 487 2.60 -26.24 -0.91
CA LEU A 487 2.14 -25.83 -2.22
C LEU A 487 1.47 -27.03 -2.90
N LYS A 488 0.18 -26.92 -3.26
CA LYS A 488 -0.46 -27.85 -4.20
C LYS A 488 0.09 -27.57 -5.60
N VAL A 489 1.33 -28.01 -5.86
CA VAL A 489 1.79 -28.16 -7.23
C VAL A 489 0.90 -29.23 -7.86
N GLY A 490 0.36 -28.97 -9.06
CA GLY A 490 -0.42 -29.96 -9.79
C GLY A 490 0.35 -31.28 -9.94
N PRO A 491 -0.35 -32.39 -10.22
CA PRO A 491 0.25 -33.72 -10.21
C PRO A 491 1.13 -33.93 -11.45
N GLU A 492 2.33 -33.34 -11.52
CA GLU A 492 3.37 -33.76 -12.48
C GLU A 492 4.81 -33.75 -11.94
N ASP A 493 5.09 -33.30 -10.71
CA ASP A 493 6.45 -33.37 -10.15
C ASP A 493 6.54 -34.34 -8.97
N HIS A 494 6.66 -35.64 -9.28
CA HIS A 494 7.17 -36.62 -8.32
C HIS A 494 8.69 -36.54 -8.24
N THR A 495 9.17 -36.05 -7.09
CA THR A 495 10.51 -36.29 -6.59
C THR A 495 10.78 -37.79 -6.46
N VAL A 496 11.70 -38.32 -7.26
CA VAL A 496 12.32 -39.63 -7.01
C VAL A 496 13.65 -39.38 -6.31
N HIS A 497 13.67 -39.54 -4.98
CA HIS A 497 14.91 -39.85 -4.27
C HIS A 497 14.70 -41.06 -3.36
N GLY A 498 15.43 -42.13 -3.68
CA GLY A 498 15.75 -43.21 -2.74
C GLY A 498 15.76 -44.62 -3.34
N SER A 499 16.83 -45.02 -4.03
CA SER A 499 17.76 -46.05 -3.53
C SER A 499 18.85 -46.36 -4.56
N ALA A 500 20.09 -46.32 -4.09
CA ALA A 500 21.27 -46.69 -4.85
C ALA A 500 21.29 -48.20 -5.13
N ASN A 501 21.36 -48.56 -6.41
CA ASN A 501 22.07 -49.72 -6.94
C ASN A 501 22.25 -49.48 -8.44
N GLY A 502 23.42 -48.99 -8.84
CA GLY A 502 23.74 -48.79 -10.24
C GLY A 502 23.98 -50.12 -10.97
N PRO A 503 23.72 -50.15 -12.29
CA PRO A 503 24.55 -50.85 -13.25
C PRO A 503 25.29 -49.85 -14.18
N PRO A 504 26.37 -50.31 -14.86
CA PRO A 504 27.41 -49.45 -15.44
C PRO A 504 27.02 -48.82 -16.79
N PRO A 505 27.79 -47.83 -17.28
CA PRO A 505 27.46 -47.08 -18.48
C PRO A 505 27.88 -47.83 -19.75
N ALA A 506 26.98 -47.96 -20.73
CA ALA A 506 27.33 -48.31 -22.10
C ALA A 506 26.26 -47.86 -23.13
N ALA A 507 26.67 -46.90 -23.95
CA ALA A 507 26.42 -46.78 -25.39
C ALA A 507 24.99 -46.85 -25.96
N GLY A 508 24.53 -45.69 -26.45
CA GLY A 508 23.92 -45.49 -27.77
C GLY A 508 22.78 -46.41 -28.19
N LEU A 509 21.54 -45.97 -27.99
CA LEU A 509 20.32 -46.33 -28.75
C LEU A 509 19.21 -45.39 -28.27
N GLY A 510 18.68 -44.51 -29.13
CA GLY A 510 17.54 -43.65 -28.76
C GLY A 510 17.27 -42.41 -29.62
N ALA A 511 18.15 -42.04 -30.56
CA ALA A 511 17.86 -40.92 -31.47
C ALA A 511 16.98 -41.35 -32.66
N ASP A 512 17.26 -42.51 -33.27
CA ASP A 512 16.54 -42.98 -34.46
C ASP A 512 15.09 -43.40 -34.17
N GLU A 513 14.81 -43.97 -33.00
CA GLU A 513 13.46 -44.41 -32.64
C GLU A 513 12.54 -43.24 -32.28
N VAL A 514 13.11 -42.16 -31.73
CA VAL A 514 12.38 -40.91 -31.46
C VAL A 514 12.13 -40.17 -32.76
N LEU A 515 13.13 -40.06 -33.65
CA LEU A 515 12.95 -39.43 -34.96
C LEU A 515 11.92 -40.17 -35.82
N SER A 516 11.89 -41.50 -35.82
CA SER A 516 10.91 -42.25 -36.61
C SER A 516 9.48 -42.07 -36.10
N LYS A 517 9.29 -41.97 -34.77
CA LYS A 517 7.98 -41.72 -34.16
C LYS A 517 7.49 -40.30 -34.42
N THR A 518 8.39 -39.30 -34.36
CA THR A 518 8.06 -37.91 -34.71
C THR A 518 7.73 -37.77 -36.20
N TYR A 519 8.46 -38.45 -37.08
CA TYR A 519 8.17 -38.43 -38.53
C TYR A 519 6.84 -39.10 -38.86
N GLN A 520 6.53 -40.25 -38.25
CA GLN A 520 5.21 -40.87 -38.39
C GLN A 520 4.10 -39.95 -37.88
N PHE A 521 4.30 -39.27 -36.76
CA PHE A 521 3.33 -38.31 -36.23
C PHE A 521 3.06 -37.16 -37.21
N VAL A 522 4.10 -36.57 -37.80
CA VAL A 522 3.98 -35.50 -38.82
C VAL A 522 3.30 -36.02 -40.10
N GLN A 523 3.60 -37.25 -40.53
CA GLN A 523 2.92 -37.87 -41.69
C GLN A 523 1.43 -38.04 -41.43
N TYR A 524 1.04 -38.53 -40.25
CA TYR A 524 -0.36 -38.68 -39.86
C TYR A 524 -1.06 -37.31 -39.79
N GLN A 525 -0.45 -36.32 -39.15
CA GLN A 525 -1.02 -34.97 -39.05
C GLN A 525 -1.19 -34.32 -40.42
N THR A 526 -0.22 -34.45 -41.32
CA THR A 526 -0.29 -33.89 -42.68
C THR A 526 -1.39 -34.58 -43.51
N LEU A 527 -1.52 -35.90 -43.40
CA LEU A 527 -2.57 -36.65 -44.08
C LEU A 527 -3.97 -36.24 -43.58
N THR A 528 -4.12 -36.07 -42.26
CA THR A 528 -5.39 -35.66 -41.64
C THR A 528 -5.78 -34.24 -42.05
N ASN A 529 -4.83 -33.30 -42.02
CA ASN A 529 -5.09 -31.91 -42.44
C ASN A 529 -5.48 -31.82 -43.93
N PHE A 530 -4.84 -32.59 -44.80
CA PHE A 530 -5.22 -32.64 -46.23
C PHE A 530 -6.59 -33.30 -46.44
N GLN A 531 -6.94 -34.32 -45.66
CA GLN A 531 -8.29 -34.92 -45.71
C GLN A 531 -9.36 -33.94 -45.25
N MET A 532 -9.10 -33.14 -44.21
CA MET A 532 -9.99 -32.09 -43.76
C MET A 532 -10.16 -31.01 -44.85
N LEU A 533 -9.07 -30.54 -45.45
CA LEU A 533 -9.10 -29.56 -46.54
C LEU A 533 -9.88 -30.06 -47.77
N LEU A 534 -9.71 -31.33 -48.16
CA LEU A 534 -10.47 -31.97 -49.24
C LEU A 534 -11.97 -32.09 -48.90
N SER A 535 -12.30 -32.42 -47.65
CA SER A 535 -13.69 -32.51 -47.20
C SER A 535 -14.38 -31.13 -47.20
N SER A 536 -13.65 -30.09 -46.80
CA SER A 536 -14.13 -28.70 -46.85
C SER A 536 -14.30 -28.22 -48.29
N LEU A 537 -13.35 -28.51 -49.19
CA LEU A 537 -13.46 -28.18 -50.60
C LEU A 537 -14.63 -28.93 -51.28
N SER A 538 -14.82 -30.22 -50.97
CA SER A 538 -15.97 -30.98 -51.48
C SER A 538 -17.30 -30.39 -51.01
N SER A 539 -17.40 -29.99 -49.74
CA SER A 539 -18.57 -29.31 -49.16
C SER A 539 -18.83 -27.94 -49.80
N ILE A 540 -17.78 -27.19 -50.16
CA ILE A 540 -17.88 -25.91 -50.87
C ILE A 540 -18.37 -26.12 -52.31
N PHE A 541 -17.86 -27.13 -53.03
CA PHE A 541 -18.30 -27.44 -54.40
C PHE A 541 -19.71 -28.03 -54.48
N ASP A 542 -20.19 -28.68 -53.42
CA ASP A 542 -21.58 -29.13 -53.31
C ASP A 542 -22.55 -27.96 -53.10
N LYS A 543 -22.10 -26.88 -52.45
CA LYS A 543 -22.87 -25.64 -52.23
C LYS A 543 -22.82 -24.65 -53.40
N LEU A 544 -21.89 -24.81 -54.34
CA LEU A 544 -21.79 -23.98 -55.55
C LEU A 544 -22.72 -24.49 -56.67
N ASP A 545 -23.57 -23.62 -57.20
CA ASP A 545 -24.51 -23.93 -58.28
C ASP A 545 -23.76 -24.09 -59.63
N MET A 546 -23.26 -25.29 -59.88
CA MET A 546 -22.53 -25.67 -61.09
C MET A 546 -23.25 -26.79 -61.84
N LYS A 547 -23.04 -26.88 -63.16
CA LYS A 547 -23.58 -27.99 -63.98
C LYS A 547 -23.08 -29.33 -63.44
N LYS A 548 -24.00 -30.29 -63.27
CA LYS A 548 -23.76 -31.61 -62.63
C LYS A 548 -22.54 -32.36 -63.20
N SER A 549 -22.31 -32.27 -64.52
CA SER A 549 -21.15 -32.88 -65.18
C SER A 549 -19.80 -32.27 -64.77
N SER A 550 -19.76 -30.97 -64.48
CA SER A 550 -18.55 -30.27 -64.03
C SER A 550 -18.29 -30.52 -62.55
N ARG A 551 -19.36 -30.67 -61.75
CA ARG A 551 -19.26 -31.04 -60.33
C ARG A 551 -18.71 -32.46 -60.17
N GLU A 552 -19.26 -33.43 -60.89
CA GLU A 552 -18.77 -34.82 -60.87
C GLU A 552 -17.32 -34.94 -61.38
N PHE A 553 -16.94 -34.14 -62.39
CA PHE A 553 -15.56 -34.09 -62.88
C PHE A 553 -14.58 -33.52 -61.83
N MET A 554 -14.94 -32.45 -61.12
CA MET A 554 -14.08 -31.86 -60.09
C MET A 554 -13.95 -32.76 -58.85
N ILE A 555 -15.03 -33.43 -58.43
CA ILE A 555 -14.98 -34.43 -57.35
C ILE A 555 -14.09 -35.60 -57.76
N HIS A 556 -14.18 -36.06 -59.02
CA HIS A 556 -13.30 -37.10 -59.54
C HIS A 556 -11.83 -36.66 -59.55
N GLN A 557 -11.52 -35.43 -59.94
CA GLN A 557 -10.14 -34.89 -59.90
C GLN A 557 -9.62 -34.72 -58.47
N LEU A 558 -10.47 -34.26 -57.53
CA LEU A 558 -10.14 -34.14 -56.11
C LEU A 558 -9.84 -35.51 -55.48
N ASN A 559 -10.63 -36.54 -55.82
CA ASN A 559 -10.39 -37.91 -55.36
C ASN A 559 -9.10 -38.50 -55.97
N LEU A 560 -8.81 -38.21 -57.25
CA LEU A 560 -7.56 -38.65 -57.88
C LEU A 560 -6.34 -37.99 -57.22
N LEU A 561 -6.47 -36.72 -56.82
CA LEU A 561 -5.44 -35.96 -56.13
C LEU A 561 -5.27 -36.47 -54.68
N GLN A 562 -6.37 -36.83 -54.02
CA GLN A 562 -6.37 -37.48 -52.72
C GLN A 562 -5.63 -38.83 -52.75
N ASP A 563 -5.91 -39.66 -53.75
CA ASP A 563 -5.26 -40.96 -53.91
C ASP A 563 -3.77 -40.79 -54.23
N THR A 564 -3.42 -39.82 -55.09
CA THR A 564 -2.02 -39.53 -55.44
C THR A 564 -1.22 -39.00 -54.24
N ILE A 565 -1.80 -38.11 -53.41
CA ILE A 565 -1.15 -37.59 -52.20
C ILE A 565 -1.02 -38.69 -51.14
N ARG A 566 -2.05 -39.53 -50.98
CA ARG A 566 -2.01 -40.64 -50.03
C ARG A 566 -0.97 -41.68 -50.42
N GLU A 567 -0.79 -41.93 -51.70
CA GLU A 567 0.26 -42.81 -52.21
C GLU A 567 1.66 -42.20 -51.99
N ASN A 568 1.85 -40.91 -52.29
CA ASN A 568 3.13 -40.22 -52.09
C ASN A 568 3.55 -40.10 -50.61
N ILE A 569 2.62 -39.80 -49.71
CA ILE A 569 2.92 -39.67 -48.27
C ILE A 569 3.27 -41.03 -47.65
N ASN A 570 2.60 -42.11 -48.07
CA ASN A 570 2.88 -43.46 -47.56
C ASN A 570 4.18 -44.07 -48.10
N VAL A 571 4.68 -43.58 -49.24
CA VAL A 571 5.94 -44.03 -49.85
C VAL A 571 7.16 -43.24 -49.32
N SER A 572 6.94 -42.07 -48.73
CA SER A 572 7.99 -41.17 -48.24
C SER A 572 8.75 -41.72 -47.02
N LYS A 573 10.09 -41.78 -47.10
CA LYS A 573 10.97 -42.16 -45.97
C LYS A 573 11.81 -40.98 -45.46
N PRO A 574 12.31 -41.02 -44.21
CA PRO A 574 13.12 -39.93 -43.63
C PRO A 574 14.41 -39.59 -44.40
N GLN A 575 14.92 -40.51 -45.21
CA GLN A 575 16.11 -40.31 -46.03
C GLN A 575 15.84 -39.49 -47.31
N ASP A 576 14.59 -39.42 -47.78
CA ASP A 576 14.22 -38.73 -49.03
C ASP A 576 14.19 -37.20 -48.87
N VAL A 577 13.98 -36.72 -47.64
CA VAL A 577 14.00 -35.28 -47.29
C VAL A 577 15.40 -34.69 -47.47
N GLY A 578 16.45 -35.48 -47.19
CA GLY A 578 17.84 -35.09 -47.39
C GLY A 578 18.27 -35.05 -48.86
N GLU A 579 17.64 -35.83 -49.73
CA GLU A 579 17.85 -35.75 -51.18
C GLU A 579 17.03 -34.62 -51.82
N TYR A 580 15.84 -34.31 -51.30
CA TYR A 580 15.01 -33.19 -51.78
C TYR A 580 15.64 -31.83 -51.51
N LEU A 581 16.19 -31.62 -50.30
CA LEU A 581 16.90 -30.38 -49.94
C LEU A 581 18.15 -30.14 -50.79
N LYS A 582 18.90 -31.22 -51.09
CA LYS A 582 20.06 -31.14 -52.00
C LYS A 582 19.66 -30.83 -53.45
N LYS A 583 18.46 -31.24 -53.87
CA LYS A 583 17.92 -30.93 -55.19
C LYS A 583 17.45 -29.48 -55.28
N GLU A 584 16.81 -28.94 -54.25
CA GLU A 584 16.41 -27.54 -54.19
C GLU A 584 17.62 -26.59 -54.13
N GLU A 585 18.67 -26.92 -53.38
CA GLU A 585 19.92 -26.15 -53.36
C GLU A 585 20.58 -26.12 -54.76
N GLN A 586 20.55 -27.23 -55.51
CA GLN A 586 21.07 -27.27 -56.88
C GLN A 586 20.19 -26.52 -57.89
N THR A 587 18.88 -26.41 -57.65
CA THR A 587 17.97 -25.68 -58.55
C THR A 587 17.97 -24.17 -58.29
N ALA A 588 18.28 -23.76 -57.06
CA ALA A 588 18.42 -22.35 -56.68
C ALA A 588 19.72 -21.71 -57.20
N GLU A 589 20.82 -22.47 -57.32
CA GLU A 589 22.10 -21.97 -57.87
C GLU A 589 22.07 -21.78 -59.41
N GLU A 590 21.14 -22.41 -60.14
CA GLU A 590 20.98 -22.22 -61.59
C GLU A 590 20.04 -21.07 -61.98
N ALA A 591 19.22 -20.56 -61.06
CA ALA A 591 18.25 -19.49 -61.33
C ALA A 591 18.84 -18.06 -61.22
N ASP A 592 20.03 -17.89 -60.65
CA ASP A 592 20.65 -16.58 -60.39
C ASP A 592 21.55 -16.05 -61.54
N LYS A 593 21.39 -16.60 -62.76
CA LYS A 593 22.14 -16.15 -63.95
C LYS A 593 21.32 -15.57 -65.11
N ASP A 594 19.98 -15.52 -65.03
CA ASP A 594 19.16 -15.21 -66.22
C ASP A 594 18.12 -14.08 -66.07
N GLN A 595 18.21 -13.20 -65.06
CA GLN A 595 17.27 -12.06 -64.92
C GLN A 595 17.92 -10.67 -64.78
N GLU A 596 18.99 -10.40 -65.52
CA GLU A 596 19.29 -9.04 -66.02
C GLU A 596 18.84 -8.91 -67.49
N LYS A 597 17.53 -8.67 -67.72
CA LYS A 597 16.94 -7.95 -68.88
C LYS A 597 15.44 -8.22 -68.96
N ARG A 598 14.64 -7.28 -68.46
CA ARG A 598 13.53 -6.63 -69.21
C ARG A 598 12.75 -5.67 -68.29
N LYS A 599 12.92 -4.38 -68.59
CA LYS A 599 12.13 -3.24 -68.08
C LYS A 599 10.95 -2.93 -69.04
N HIS A 600 9.90 -2.35 -68.47
CA HIS A 600 8.78 -1.58 -69.06
C HIS A 600 7.72 -2.39 -69.85
N ASN A 601 6.40 -2.22 -69.65
CA ASN A 601 5.61 -1.00 -69.42
C ASN A 601 4.25 -1.27 -68.71
N ASN A 602 3.85 -0.33 -67.83
CA ASN A 602 2.52 0.19 -67.42
C ASN A 602 1.28 -0.74 -67.46
N GLY A 603 0.32 -0.77 -66.52
CA GLY A 603 -0.14 0.04 -65.37
C GLY A 603 -1.52 -0.56 -65.03
N LEU A 604 -2.07 -0.59 -63.81
CA LEU A 604 -2.66 0.51 -63.07
C LEU A 604 -3.70 -0.16 -62.14
N PHE A 605 -3.43 -0.25 -60.84
CA PHE A 605 -4.33 -0.13 -59.67
C PHE A 605 -3.62 -0.70 -58.44
N ALA A 606 -3.21 0.21 -57.56
CA ALA A 606 -2.68 -0.05 -56.24
C ALA A 606 -3.74 0.39 -55.22
N ILE A 607 -4.16 -0.53 -54.33
CA ILE A 607 -4.77 -0.32 -53.01
C ILE A 607 -4.36 -1.58 -52.22
N ASP A 608 -3.27 -1.52 -51.46
CA ASP A 608 -3.17 -1.18 -50.03
C ASP A 608 -3.35 -2.43 -49.15
N ASP A 609 -2.23 -2.86 -48.58
CA ASP A 609 -2.06 -4.03 -47.71
C ASP A 609 -2.57 -3.70 -46.30
N ALA A 610 -3.45 -4.57 -45.78
CA ALA A 610 -3.78 -4.68 -44.38
C ALA A 610 -3.31 -6.05 -43.83
N GLN A 611 -2.94 -6.03 -42.55
CA GLN A 611 -2.34 -7.09 -41.73
C GLN A 611 -3.22 -8.35 -41.49
N GLU A 612 -2.60 -9.30 -40.75
CA GLU A 612 -3.11 -10.47 -40.00
C GLU A 612 -3.16 -11.76 -40.84
N ASP A 613 -2.30 -12.77 -40.60
CA ASP A 613 -2.16 -13.60 -39.38
C ASP A 613 -3.51 -13.89 -38.72
N GLU A 614 -4.28 -14.77 -39.38
CA GLU A 614 -5.24 -15.64 -38.71
C GLU A 614 -4.69 -17.07 -38.76
N SER A 615 -4.41 -17.56 -37.56
CA SER A 615 -4.52 -18.98 -37.25
C SER A 615 -5.99 -19.23 -36.93
N GLU A 616 -6.65 -20.09 -37.69
CA GLU A 616 -7.89 -20.73 -37.26
C GLU A 616 -7.66 -22.24 -37.15
N GLU A 617 -7.68 -22.69 -35.90
CA GLU A 617 -8.13 -24.01 -35.51
C GLU A 617 -9.66 -24.10 -35.67
N ASP A 618 -10.12 -25.34 -35.88
CA ASP A 618 -11.48 -25.75 -36.24
C ASP A 618 -12.62 -25.20 -35.36
N ILE A 619 -13.62 -24.59 -36.00
CA ILE A 619 -14.91 -24.22 -35.38
C ILE A 619 -16.05 -25.07 -35.96
N ASN A 620 -16.83 -25.68 -35.06
CA ASN A 620 -18.06 -26.41 -35.35
C ASN A 620 -19.08 -25.53 -36.09
N GLY A 621 -19.67 -26.04 -37.17
CA GLY A 621 -20.60 -25.30 -38.03
C GLY A 621 -21.94 -24.86 -37.41
N ASP A 622 -22.27 -25.31 -36.19
CA ASP A 622 -23.42 -24.80 -35.42
C ASP A 622 -23.03 -23.61 -34.52
N ASP A 623 -21.78 -23.54 -34.05
CA ASP A 623 -21.25 -22.40 -33.29
C ASP A 623 -21.12 -21.17 -34.20
N LEU A 624 -20.77 -21.32 -35.49
CA LEU A 624 -20.69 -20.19 -36.43
C LEU A 624 -22.06 -19.53 -36.69
N GLN A 625 -23.18 -20.27 -36.59
CA GLN A 625 -24.53 -19.70 -36.72
C GLN A 625 -25.03 -19.06 -35.43
N GLU A 626 -24.65 -19.58 -34.26
CA GLU A 626 -24.90 -18.93 -32.97
C GLU A 626 -24.00 -17.71 -32.78
N GLU A 627 -22.76 -17.75 -33.25
CA GLU A 627 -21.81 -16.65 -33.27
C GLU A 627 -22.22 -15.58 -34.29
N LEU A 628 -22.73 -15.93 -35.47
CA LEU A 628 -23.34 -14.95 -36.38
C LEU A 628 -24.62 -14.35 -35.79
N LYS A 629 -25.45 -15.12 -35.06
CA LYS A 629 -26.59 -14.57 -34.32
C LYS A 629 -26.17 -13.71 -33.13
N PHE A 630 -25.07 -14.05 -32.46
CA PHE A 630 -24.51 -13.32 -31.34
C PHE A 630 -23.89 -12.02 -31.82
N MET A 631 -23.12 -12.06 -32.89
CA MET A 631 -22.51 -10.92 -33.57
C MET A 631 -23.56 -10.02 -34.23
N VAL A 632 -24.66 -10.57 -34.78
CA VAL A 632 -25.81 -9.76 -35.24
C VAL A 632 -26.56 -9.15 -34.05
N ASN A 633 -26.74 -9.87 -32.94
CA ASN A 633 -27.35 -9.32 -31.71
C ASN A 633 -26.42 -8.33 -30.99
N GLU A 634 -25.11 -8.44 -31.16
CA GLU A 634 -24.10 -7.55 -30.61
C GLU A 634 -23.92 -6.33 -31.49
N LEU A 635 -23.97 -6.46 -32.82
CA LEU A 635 -23.92 -5.35 -33.77
C LEU A 635 -25.25 -4.57 -33.80
N VAL A 636 -26.40 -5.26 -33.77
CA VAL A 636 -27.72 -4.63 -33.57
C VAL A 636 -27.81 -4.09 -32.15
N GLY A 637 -27.29 -4.82 -31.16
CA GLY A 637 -27.21 -4.38 -29.77
C GLY A 637 -26.37 -3.13 -29.59
N ASP A 638 -25.23 -3.02 -30.27
CA ASP A 638 -24.31 -1.89 -30.19
C ASP A 638 -24.76 -0.73 -31.05
N ARG A 639 -25.43 -0.99 -32.16
CA ARG A 639 -26.07 0.07 -32.95
C ARG A 639 -27.31 0.62 -32.25
N VAL A 640 -28.08 -0.22 -31.57
CA VAL A 640 -29.21 0.18 -30.71
C VAL A 640 -28.69 0.86 -29.45
N ARG A 641 -27.65 0.35 -28.78
CA ARG A 641 -27.03 1.02 -27.61
C ARG A 641 -26.39 2.34 -28.00
N SER A 642 -25.74 2.44 -29.16
CA SER A 642 -25.14 3.69 -29.64
C SER A 642 -26.20 4.70 -30.04
N THR A 643 -27.27 4.29 -30.72
CA THR A 643 -28.39 5.18 -31.05
C THR A 643 -29.20 5.55 -29.80
N MET A 644 -29.37 4.65 -28.84
CA MET A 644 -30.03 4.91 -27.56
C MET A 644 -29.18 5.77 -26.64
N LYS A 645 -27.85 5.66 -26.69
CA LYS A 645 -26.91 6.56 -26.01
C LYS A 645 -26.92 7.95 -26.63
N LEU A 646 -26.91 8.06 -27.96
CA LEU A 646 -27.09 9.33 -28.67
C LEU A 646 -28.46 9.95 -28.38
N GLN A 647 -29.52 9.15 -28.29
CA GLN A 647 -30.83 9.64 -27.87
C GLN A 647 -30.86 9.99 -26.39
N MET A 648 -30.20 9.25 -25.49
CA MET A 648 -30.09 9.59 -24.07
C MET A 648 -29.32 10.88 -23.87
N GLU A 649 -28.21 11.09 -24.56
CA GLU A 649 -27.45 12.34 -24.54
C GLU A 649 -28.30 13.50 -25.11
N HIS A 650 -29.09 13.26 -26.15
CA HIS A 650 -30.03 14.26 -26.68
C HIS A 650 -31.18 14.56 -25.69
N TRP A 651 -31.72 13.54 -25.02
CA TRP A 651 -32.75 13.69 -23.98
C TRP A 651 -32.19 14.35 -22.73
N GLU A 652 -30.96 14.05 -22.34
CA GLU A 652 -30.27 14.62 -21.19
C GLU A 652 -29.96 16.10 -21.44
N ALA A 653 -29.48 16.46 -22.64
CA ALA A 653 -29.32 17.85 -23.04
C ALA A 653 -30.66 18.60 -23.04
N LYS A 654 -31.74 17.98 -23.52
CA LYS A 654 -33.09 18.58 -23.53
C LYS A 654 -33.71 18.69 -22.13
N ILE A 655 -33.43 17.73 -21.25
CA ILE A 655 -33.84 17.76 -19.84
C ILE A 655 -33.04 18.82 -19.09
N GLN A 656 -31.73 18.93 -19.31
CA GLN A 656 -30.92 20.01 -18.75
C GLN A 656 -31.39 21.37 -19.27
N GLU A 657 -31.74 21.51 -20.56
CA GLU A 657 -32.29 22.76 -21.09
C GLU A 657 -33.65 23.10 -20.45
N MET A 658 -34.55 22.12 -20.26
CA MET A 658 -35.81 22.32 -19.54
C MET A 658 -35.59 22.67 -18.08
N ILE A 659 -34.71 21.96 -17.36
CA ILE A 659 -34.38 22.24 -15.96
C ILE A 659 -33.78 23.64 -15.86
N THR A 660 -32.88 24.03 -16.76
CA THR A 660 -32.26 25.36 -16.74
C THR A 660 -33.28 26.46 -17.05
N ARG A 661 -34.27 26.20 -17.92
CA ARG A 661 -35.42 27.09 -18.14
C ARG A 661 -36.31 27.17 -16.91
N THR A 662 -36.71 26.04 -16.32
CA THR A 662 -37.61 26.01 -15.16
C THR A 662 -36.93 26.63 -13.94
N VAL A 663 -35.65 26.36 -13.71
CA VAL A 663 -34.85 26.96 -12.63
C VAL A 663 -34.65 28.45 -12.89
N SER A 664 -34.38 28.88 -14.14
CA SER A 664 -34.31 30.31 -14.47
C SER A 664 -35.65 31.02 -14.28
N ASP A 665 -36.77 30.39 -14.62
CA ASP A 665 -38.13 30.93 -14.44
C ASP A 665 -38.51 30.98 -12.95
N GLU A 666 -38.11 29.99 -12.15
CA GLU A 666 -38.36 29.95 -10.70
C GLU A 666 -37.47 30.93 -9.95
N ILE A 667 -36.21 31.11 -10.38
CA ILE A 667 -35.30 32.13 -9.89
C ILE A 667 -35.82 33.52 -10.27
N ALA A 668 -36.30 33.72 -11.50
CA ALA A 668 -36.91 34.99 -11.93
C ALA A 668 -38.18 35.31 -11.11
N LYS A 669 -39.01 34.31 -10.77
CA LYS A 669 -40.14 34.47 -9.85
C LYS A 669 -39.70 34.79 -8.41
N ALA A 670 -38.65 34.13 -7.91
CA ALA A 670 -38.12 34.37 -6.57
C ALA A 670 -37.45 35.75 -6.42
N PHE A 671 -36.83 36.26 -7.49
CA PHE A 671 -36.32 37.62 -7.52
C PHE A 671 -37.44 38.67 -7.68
N ALA A 672 -38.48 38.39 -8.48
CA ALA A 672 -39.64 39.28 -8.61
C ALA A 672 -40.48 39.38 -7.33
N GLN A 673 -40.42 38.38 -6.42
CA GLN A 673 -41.10 38.42 -5.12
C GLN A 673 -40.29 39.10 -4.00
N ASN A 674 -39.01 39.41 -4.21
CA ASN A 674 -38.11 39.95 -3.18
C ASN A 674 -37.72 41.43 -3.37
N GLU A 675 -38.25 42.13 -4.38
CA GLU A 675 -38.03 43.57 -4.57
C GLU A 675 -39.31 44.39 -4.32
N GLU A 676 -39.57 44.78 -3.06
CA GLU A 676 -39.91 46.15 -2.60
C GLU A 676 -40.37 46.19 -1.10
N PRO A 677 -40.31 47.32 -0.36
CA PRO A 677 -39.15 47.62 0.47
C PRO A 677 -39.45 47.97 1.95
N ASN A 678 -38.36 48.11 2.72
CA ASN A 678 -38.21 49.08 3.83
C ASN A 678 -38.87 48.76 5.19
N ARG A 679 -38.05 48.44 6.22
CA ARG A 679 -38.06 49.16 7.52
C ARG A 679 -36.91 48.78 8.47
N LYS A 680 -36.06 49.78 8.70
CA LYS A 680 -35.50 50.25 9.99
C LYS A 680 -34.74 49.25 10.88
N LYS A 681 -33.40 49.39 10.82
CA LYS A 681 -32.49 49.16 11.94
C LYS A 681 -32.89 50.00 13.17
N PRO A 682 -32.65 49.49 14.39
CA PRO A 682 -32.10 50.31 15.46
C PRO A 682 -30.67 49.86 15.82
N ARG A 683 -29.99 50.82 16.39
CA ARG A 683 -28.54 50.99 16.54
C ARG A 683 -28.14 50.67 17.98
N LEU A 684 -27.02 49.96 18.12
CA LEU A 684 -26.01 49.93 19.20
C LEU A 684 -26.41 50.38 20.62
N SER A 685 -26.11 49.54 21.62
CA SER A 685 -25.46 49.95 22.88
C SER A 685 -25.01 48.69 23.64
N ALA A 686 -23.71 48.53 23.86
CA ALA A 686 -22.98 48.92 25.07
C ALA A 686 -22.88 47.75 26.07
N THR A 687 -21.66 47.23 26.20
CA THR A 687 -21.20 46.51 27.38
C THR A 687 -21.43 47.32 28.65
N PRO A 688 -21.65 46.63 29.78
CA PRO A 688 -20.90 47.00 30.97
C PRO A 688 -20.12 45.80 31.52
N SER A 689 -18.87 46.10 31.83
CA SER A 689 -17.98 45.38 32.73
C SER A 689 -18.37 45.65 34.19
N LEU A 690 -18.09 44.68 35.08
CA LEU A 690 -17.35 44.82 36.36
C LEU A 690 -17.78 43.79 37.45
N THR A 691 -16.83 42.93 37.81
CA THR A 691 -16.33 42.60 39.18
C THR A 691 -17.26 42.18 40.32
N ASN A 692 -17.01 40.99 40.89
CA ASN A 692 -16.43 40.71 42.24
C ASN A 692 -16.67 39.22 42.56
N ASN A 693 -15.67 38.37 42.79
CA ASN A 693 -14.85 38.17 44.01
C ASN A 693 -15.62 37.71 45.27
N GLN A 694 -15.04 36.66 45.89
CA GLN A 694 -15.36 35.98 47.16
C GLN A 694 -16.46 34.91 47.05
N SER A 695 -16.31 33.68 47.54
CA SER A 695 -15.43 33.18 48.60
C SER A 695 -15.31 31.65 48.52
N THR A 696 -14.13 31.18 48.90
CA THR A 696 -13.88 29.84 49.45
C THR A 696 -14.89 29.50 50.55
N SER A 697 -15.55 28.35 50.42
CA SER A 697 -16.02 27.60 51.59
C SER A 697 -15.85 26.10 51.34
N SER A 698 -14.76 25.59 51.89
CA SER A 698 -14.66 24.22 52.35
C SER A 698 -15.79 23.95 53.34
N ILE A 699 -16.79 23.18 52.91
CA ILE A 699 -17.67 22.44 53.81
C ILE A 699 -17.39 20.96 53.56
N ALA A 700 -16.67 20.38 54.50
CA ALA A 700 -16.60 18.93 54.68
C ALA A 700 -17.88 18.47 55.38
N ALA A 701 -18.57 17.47 54.81
CA ALA A 701 -19.18 16.29 55.46
C ALA A 701 -20.33 15.72 54.59
N PRO A 702 -20.66 14.41 54.68
CA PRO A 702 -19.93 13.29 55.26
C PRO A 702 -19.40 12.34 54.16
N ILE A 703 -18.32 11.63 54.49
CA ILE A 703 -17.98 10.38 53.81
C ILE A 703 -19.10 9.41 54.18
N ASP A 704 -20.05 9.23 53.26
CA ASP A 704 -20.98 8.11 53.32
C ASP A 704 -20.32 6.97 52.56
N ASP A 705 -19.93 5.94 53.32
CA ASP A 705 -19.13 4.78 52.92
C ASP A 705 -19.91 3.80 52.03
N THR A 706 -20.66 4.32 51.05
CA THR A 706 -21.30 3.53 50.00
C THR A 706 -20.68 3.88 48.67
N VAL A 707 -19.68 3.09 48.25
CA VAL A 707 -19.19 3.06 46.86
C VAL A 707 -20.40 2.86 45.95
N GLY A 708 -20.82 3.95 45.31
CA GLY A 708 -22.10 4.03 44.60
C GLY A 708 -22.17 3.05 43.45
N THR A 709 -23.04 2.05 43.56
CA THR A 709 -23.54 1.34 42.39
C THR A 709 -24.23 2.38 41.50
N PHE A 710 -23.87 2.45 40.22
CA PHE A 710 -24.45 3.42 39.28
C PHE A 710 -25.99 3.31 39.28
N LYS A 711 -26.67 4.42 39.53
CA LYS A 711 -28.14 4.53 39.54
C LYS A 711 -28.56 5.68 38.63
N MET A 712 -29.60 5.47 37.84
CA MET A 712 -30.21 6.56 37.07
C MET A 712 -30.92 7.53 38.02
N ASN A 713 -30.67 8.82 37.85
CA ASN A 713 -31.29 9.86 38.65
C ASN A 713 -32.76 10.03 38.23
N SER A 714 -33.74 9.87 39.13
CA SER A 714 -35.16 10.01 38.79
C SER A 714 -35.60 11.44 38.54
N ASP A 715 -34.83 12.43 39.00
CA ASP A 715 -35.30 13.80 39.18
C ASP A 715 -34.89 14.74 38.02
N LEU A 716 -34.38 14.18 36.92
CA LEU A 716 -34.01 14.96 35.73
C LEU A 716 -35.27 15.51 35.04
N THR A 717 -35.28 16.81 34.76
CA THR A 717 -36.42 17.50 34.16
C THR A 717 -36.15 18.00 32.73
N THR A 718 -34.89 18.18 32.35
CA THR A 718 -34.49 18.70 31.03
C THR A 718 -33.94 17.61 30.10
N VAL A 719 -34.03 17.84 28.79
CA VAL A 719 -33.42 16.98 27.76
C VAL A 719 -31.89 17.06 27.82
N GLU A 720 -31.36 18.23 28.16
CA GLU A 720 -29.91 18.43 28.34
C GLU A 720 -29.37 17.53 29.46
N ASP A 721 -30.03 17.51 30.62
CA ASP A 721 -29.62 16.66 31.73
C ASP A 721 -29.66 15.17 31.38
N VAL A 722 -30.64 14.74 30.59
CA VAL A 722 -30.74 13.37 30.10
C VAL A 722 -29.57 13.02 29.18
N ILE A 723 -29.17 13.92 28.29
CA ILE A 723 -28.03 13.73 27.39
C ILE A 723 -26.72 13.70 28.19
N LEU A 724 -26.57 14.57 29.18
CA LEU A 724 -25.40 14.61 30.06
C LEU A 724 -25.29 13.34 30.91
N GLU A 725 -26.37 12.84 31.50
CA GLU A 725 -26.38 11.55 32.22
C GLU A 725 -25.99 10.39 31.27
N TRP A 726 -26.34 10.51 29.99
CA TRP A 726 -26.08 9.47 29.01
C TRP A 726 -24.62 9.38 28.57
N PHE A 727 -23.97 10.53 28.37
CA PHE A 727 -22.65 10.61 27.74
C PHE A 727 -21.52 11.11 28.66
N THR A 728 -21.83 11.80 29.75
CA THR A 728 -20.83 12.42 30.63
C THR A 728 -20.55 11.52 31.84
N PRO A 729 -19.30 11.05 32.03
CA PRO A 729 -18.90 10.26 33.20
C PRO A 729 -19.14 11.03 34.51
N ASN A 730 -19.79 10.40 35.49
CA ASN A 730 -20.04 11.02 36.80
C ASN A 730 -18.94 10.66 37.82
N PRO A 731 -18.16 11.64 38.34
CA PRO A 731 -17.11 11.40 39.33
C PRO A 731 -17.58 10.72 40.61
N ASN A 732 -18.84 10.94 41.00
CA ASN A 732 -19.42 10.38 42.22
C ASN A 732 -19.97 8.96 42.03
N MET A 733 -19.98 8.44 40.80
CA MET A 733 -20.45 7.09 40.45
C MET A 733 -19.39 6.34 39.63
N ASN A 734 -18.16 6.26 40.17
CA ASN A 734 -17.03 5.55 39.57
C ASN A 734 -16.65 6.00 38.14
N ASN A 735 -16.89 7.27 37.77
CA ASN A 735 -16.69 7.78 36.41
C ASN A 735 -17.46 6.97 35.35
N GLN A 736 -18.66 6.50 35.69
CA GLN A 736 -19.54 5.79 34.76
C GLN A 736 -20.69 6.70 34.32
N CYS A 737 -21.17 6.47 33.09
CA CYS A 737 -22.38 7.05 32.51
C CYS A 737 -23.24 5.93 31.90
N VAL A 738 -24.47 6.25 31.47
CA VAL A 738 -25.38 5.21 30.91
C VAL A 738 -24.74 4.52 29.69
N HIS A 739 -24.03 5.27 28.84
CA HIS A 739 -23.33 4.70 27.69
C HIS A 739 -22.22 3.71 28.10
N SER A 740 -21.39 4.05 29.10
CA SER A 740 -20.33 3.14 29.59
C SER A 740 -20.92 1.91 30.28
N MET A 741 -21.99 2.08 31.05
CA MET A 741 -22.67 0.97 31.72
C MET A 741 -23.30 -0.01 30.73
N ASN A 742 -23.90 0.49 29.65
CA ASN A 742 -24.40 -0.32 28.56
C ASN A 742 -23.32 -1.13 27.85
N LYS A 743 -22.13 -0.53 27.69
CA LYS A 743 -20.99 -1.17 27.05
C LYS A 743 -20.37 -2.26 27.92
N SER A 744 -20.26 -2.02 29.24
CA SER A 744 -19.55 -2.91 30.16
C SER A 744 -20.42 -4.01 30.78
N HIS A 745 -21.70 -3.72 31.07
CA HIS A 745 -22.56 -4.61 31.85
C HIS A 745 -23.87 -5.01 31.14
N GLY A 746 -24.02 -4.68 29.85
CA GLY A 746 -25.13 -5.13 29.03
C GLY A 746 -26.50 -4.66 29.53
N LYS A 747 -27.44 -5.60 29.72
CA LYS A 747 -28.82 -5.31 30.15
C LYS A 747 -29.06 -5.50 31.65
N ASP A 748 -28.20 -6.23 32.35
CA ASP A 748 -28.45 -6.67 33.73
C ASP A 748 -28.41 -5.52 34.74
N TRP A 749 -27.59 -4.50 34.48
CA TRP A 749 -27.50 -3.32 35.35
C TRP A 749 -28.78 -2.47 35.34
N ARG A 750 -29.68 -2.65 34.35
CA ARG A 750 -30.90 -1.84 34.19
C ARG A 750 -32.09 -2.33 35.04
N LYS A 751 -31.92 -3.44 35.77
CA LYS A 751 -32.98 -4.04 36.60
C LYS A 751 -33.40 -3.08 37.71
N GLY A 752 -34.67 -2.66 37.70
CA GLY A 752 -35.24 -1.71 38.68
C GLY A 752 -35.48 -0.29 38.15
N PHE A 753 -35.02 0.04 36.93
CA PHE A 753 -35.29 1.33 36.27
C PHE A 753 -35.52 1.17 34.76
N GLU A 754 -36.04 0.02 34.32
CA GLU A 754 -36.25 -0.25 32.89
C GLU A 754 -37.21 0.74 32.23
N LYS A 755 -38.19 1.26 32.98
CA LYS A 755 -39.16 2.24 32.47
C LYS A 755 -38.48 3.57 32.15
N LEU A 756 -37.73 4.13 33.10
CA LEU A 756 -36.96 5.37 32.92
C LEU A 756 -35.92 5.24 31.81
N TYR A 757 -35.23 4.10 31.75
CA TYR A 757 -34.27 3.83 30.70
C TYR A 757 -34.91 3.84 29.30
N LYS A 758 -36.07 3.21 29.14
CA LYS A 758 -36.78 3.17 27.85
C LYS A 758 -37.26 4.54 27.39
N GLU A 759 -37.70 5.38 28.32
CA GLU A 759 -38.15 6.75 28.04
C GLU A 759 -36.97 7.63 27.59
N ARG A 760 -35.89 7.66 28.37
CA ARG A 760 -34.69 8.46 28.05
C ARG A 760 -33.96 7.97 26.80
N LYS A 761 -33.96 6.66 26.55
CA LYS A 761 -33.36 6.08 25.35
C LYS A 761 -33.98 6.66 24.07
N LEU A 762 -35.30 6.85 24.02
CA LEU A 762 -35.97 7.39 22.83
C LEU A 762 -35.60 8.85 22.58
N ILE A 763 -35.47 9.64 23.64
CA ILE A 763 -35.03 11.04 23.56
C ILE A 763 -33.59 11.11 23.04
N VAL A 764 -32.70 10.25 23.55
CA VAL A 764 -31.30 10.19 23.11
C VAL A 764 -31.18 9.68 21.66
N GLU A 765 -31.99 8.71 21.24
CA GLU A 765 -32.04 8.26 19.84
C GLU A 765 -32.44 9.40 18.89
N PHE A 766 -33.42 10.22 19.28
CA PHE A 766 -33.83 11.38 18.51
C PHE A 766 -32.73 12.46 18.46
N TYR A 767 -32.07 12.75 19.58
CA TYR A 767 -30.92 13.65 19.61
C TYR A 767 -29.80 13.17 18.67
N ILE A 768 -29.47 11.88 18.69
CA ILE A 768 -28.47 11.28 17.80
C ILE A 768 -28.91 11.41 16.34
N PHE A 769 -30.20 11.23 16.03
CA PHE A 769 -30.73 11.43 14.69
C PHE A 769 -30.52 12.87 14.21
N LEU A 770 -30.82 13.88 15.04
CA LEU A 770 -30.63 15.29 14.68
C LEU A 770 -29.16 15.61 14.41
N VAL A 771 -28.26 15.16 15.28
CA VAL A 771 -26.82 15.47 15.17
C VAL A 771 -26.15 14.70 14.03
N ASN A 772 -26.45 13.40 13.87
CA ASN A 772 -25.71 12.55 12.93
C ASN A 772 -26.36 12.42 11.54
N GLN A 773 -27.69 12.51 11.44
CA GLN A 773 -28.40 12.33 10.17
C GLN A 773 -28.90 13.65 9.57
N LYS A 774 -29.18 14.66 10.41
CA LYS A 774 -29.58 16.01 9.96
C LYS A 774 -28.49 17.06 10.14
N GLU A 775 -27.31 16.67 10.63
CA GLU A 775 -26.12 17.53 10.80
C GLU A 775 -26.39 18.83 11.60
N VAL A 776 -27.35 18.79 12.52
CA VAL A 776 -27.70 19.93 13.37
C VAL A 776 -26.66 20.09 14.49
N ASP A 777 -26.31 21.34 14.82
CA ASP A 777 -25.40 21.63 15.93
C ASP A 777 -25.92 21.04 17.26
N ARG A 778 -25.00 20.65 18.16
CA ARG A 778 -25.36 19.95 19.40
C ARG A 778 -26.27 20.79 20.31
N TYR A 779 -26.02 22.09 20.42
CA TYR A 779 -26.86 22.97 21.24
C TYR A 779 -28.21 23.24 20.57
N GLU A 780 -28.21 23.33 19.24
CA GLU A 780 -29.43 23.48 18.45
C GLU A 780 -30.30 22.22 18.49
N ALA A 781 -29.71 21.02 18.48
CA ALA A 781 -30.43 19.75 18.60
C ALA A 781 -31.12 19.60 19.97
N VAL A 782 -30.48 20.06 21.05
CA VAL A 782 -31.11 20.15 22.38
C VAL A 782 -32.25 21.15 22.36
N ALA A 783 -32.03 22.35 21.78
CA ALA A 783 -33.06 23.38 21.68
C ALA A 783 -34.28 22.92 20.86
N ILE A 784 -34.09 22.19 19.76
CA ILE A 784 -35.16 21.60 18.96
C ILE A 784 -35.92 20.54 19.77
N SER A 785 -35.21 19.69 20.51
CA SER A 785 -35.82 18.66 21.35
C SER A 785 -36.66 19.27 22.48
N GLU A 786 -36.18 20.37 23.08
CA GLU A 786 -36.92 21.11 24.11
C GLU A 786 -38.10 21.90 23.53
N ARG A 787 -37.95 22.52 22.36
CA ARG A 787 -39.10 23.13 21.65
C ARG A 787 -40.16 22.10 21.29
N LEU A 788 -39.77 20.91 20.86
CA LEU A 788 -40.70 19.82 20.56
C LEU A 788 -41.41 19.30 21.82
N ARG A 789 -40.76 19.33 22.98
CA ARG A 789 -41.38 19.07 24.28
C ARG A 789 -42.42 20.13 24.63
N ASP A 790 -42.13 21.40 24.36
CA ASP A 790 -42.95 22.53 24.80
C ASP A 790 -44.10 22.85 23.81
N ALA A 791 -43.93 22.56 22.51
CA ALA A 791 -44.86 22.95 21.45
C ALA A 791 -46.18 22.16 21.39
N ARG A 792 -46.24 20.92 21.92
CA ARG A 792 -47.45 20.08 21.90
C ARG A 792 -47.92 19.82 23.33
N SER A 793 -48.59 20.84 23.86
CA SER A 793 -49.14 20.90 25.21
C SER A 793 -50.11 19.75 25.52
N GLU A 794 -49.62 18.73 26.23
CA GLU A 794 -50.37 17.94 27.23
C GLU A 794 -49.34 17.31 28.19
N GLY A 795 -48.82 18.15 29.10
CA GLY A 795 -47.83 17.79 30.13
C GLY A 795 -46.38 17.90 29.64
N SER A 796 -45.68 18.96 30.05
CA SER A 796 -44.26 19.26 29.77
C SER A 796 -43.28 18.33 30.50
N THR A 797 -43.52 17.02 30.44
CA THR A 797 -42.71 16.00 31.12
C THR A 797 -41.87 15.23 30.10
N LEU A 798 -40.70 14.75 30.49
CA LEU A 798 -39.86 13.89 29.62
C LEU A 798 -40.61 12.61 29.18
N SER A 799 -41.57 12.14 29.97
CA SER A 799 -42.40 10.98 29.62
C SER A 799 -43.36 11.25 28.46
N SER A 800 -43.87 12.48 28.29
CA SER A 800 -44.76 12.82 27.17
C SER A 800 -43.96 12.94 25.87
N LEU A 801 -42.78 13.56 25.92
CA LEU A 801 -41.83 13.61 24.79
C LEU A 801 -41.43 12.21 24.33
N ALA A 802 -41.07 11.33 25.27
CA ALA A 802 -40.70 9.95 24.94
C ALA A 802 -41.88 9.15 24.34
N LYS A 803 -43.12 9.44 24.74
CA LYS A 803 -44.31 8.83 24.16
C LYS A 803 -44.55 9.34 22.73
N LEU A 804 -44.45 10.65 22.51
CA LEU A 804 -44.57 11.27 21.19
C LEU A 804 -43.55 10.70 20.19
N LEU A 805 -42.28 10.63 20.60
CA LEU A 805 -41.22 10.05 19.76
C LEU A 805 -41.46 8.57 19.45
N ARG A 806 -42.07 7.82 20.38
CA ARG A 806 -42.41 6.41 20.18
C ARG A 806 -43.56 6.26 19.18
N ASP A 807 -44.61 7.06 19.34
CA ASP A 807 -45.80 7.00 18.49
C ASP A 807 -45.42 7.44 17.06
N TRP A 808 -44.64 8.51 16.91
CA TRP A 808 -44.11 8.93 15.61
C TRP A 808 -43.27 7.84 14.92
N LYS A 809 -42.34 7.24 15.67
CA LYS A 809 -41.46 6.17 15.16
C LYS A 809 -42.26 4.94 14.73
N LYS A 810 -43.39 4.66 15.39
CA LYS A 810 -44.29 3.57 15.02
C LYS A 810 -45.04 3.87 13.73
N ASP A 811 -45.44 5.12 13.53
CA ASP A 811 -46.24 5.54 12.38
C ASP A 811 -45.39 5.84 11.12
N HIS A 812 -44.07 5.99 11.25
CA HIS A 812 -43.15 6.37 10.17
C HIS A 812 -41.96 5.41 10.00
N ASP A 813 -42.23 4.11 9.85
CA ASP A 813 -41.23 3.06 9.52
C ASP A 813 -39.96 3.07 10.38
N ASN A 814 -40.11 3.27 11.70
CA ASN A 814 -39.00 3.40 12.66
C ASN A 814 -38.04 4.59 12.43
N SER A 815 -38.45 5.59 11.65
CA SER A 815 -37.70 6.82 11.39
C SER A 815 -38.24 8.01 12.19
N PHE A 816 -37.38 9.01 12.38
CA PHE A 816 -37.74 10.33 12.92
C PHE A 816 -37.82 11.40 11.81
N GLU A 817 -37.75 10.98 10.55
CA GLU A 817 -37.85 11.87 9.41
C GLU A 817 -39.24 12.52 9.32
N GLY A 818 -39.27 13.80 8.95
CA GLY A 818 -40.50 14.61 8.88
C GLY A 818 -40.91 15.28 10.20
N LEU A 819 -40.46 14.78 11.36
CA LEU A 819 -40.91 15.29 12.67
C LEU A 819 -40.57 16.76 12.94
N VAL A 820 -39.48 17.26 12.34
CA VAL A 820 -38.99 18.64 12.52
C VAL A 820 -39.50 19.59 11.42
N LYS A 821 -40.16 19.08 10.37
CA LYS A 821 -40.69 19.93 9.28
C LYS A 821 -41.96 20.70 9.65
N ASP A 822 -42.63 20.29 10.75
CA ASP A 822 -43.87 20.89 11.27
C ASP A 822 -43.65 21.75 12.54
N LEU A 823 -42.39 22.10 12.85
CA LEU A 823 -41.97 23.06 13.90
C LEU A 823 -41.44 24.33 13.25
#